data_AF-A0A381WKH3-F1
#
_entry.id   AF-A0A381WKH3-F1
#
_cell.length_a   1.000
_cell.length_b   1.000
_cell.length_c   1.000
_cell.angle_alpha   90.00
_cell.angle_beta   90.00
_cell.angle_gamma   90.00
#
_symmetry.space_group_name_H-M   'P 1'
#
loop_
_entity.id
_entity.type
_entity.pdbx_description
1 polymer ?
#
loop_
_entity_poly.entity_id
_entity_poly.type
_entity_poly.pdbx_seq_one_letter_code
_entity_poly.pdbx_strand_id
1 'polypeptide(L)'
;MLQKTLKKIFGSRSDREINQLVPLINEINQTAKDLQEKSDEELEVRTNEMIEEISSSRDQLETELQGKDTDPEDIKKSVYELEQKILDSMMVEAFAIVKDTCRRLCGSSWTVAGHETVWEMIPYDVQLFGAIVLHNGNVAEMKTGEGKTLAATMPIFLNALTGRGVHIVTVNDYLARRDAEWMGEIFKRLGQTVGYILNTMDNDQRRAAYNCDITYGTNNEFGFDYLRDNMSLDARDQVQGDHSFAIVDEVDSVLIDEARTPLIISGSVDAPVDKTYSELKPLIQDIVRKQNTLVSELVNETQHFLKENKEDEAGLKLLQARRGLPKHRKLMKIFQEPGTIKLAQKVESDYMRDKRLHEVDDDLFFSIDEKSHIIDITEKGRQELSPNHPEMFIIPDLGEMISEIENNEQFSPIQIAEEKEKAYHLQAERSGKIHNISQLLRAYTLYDKDVEYVVQDNKVQIVDEFTGRVLPGRQYSDGLHQAIEAKENVAIQRETQTLATITIQNYFRLYDKLSGMTGTAETEAEELGSIYNLDVTVIPTNQQVIRDDRDDFVYKTTREKYNAVIEEIINCHKSGQPILVGTVSVEASELLSRMLKRKGIPHNVLNAKQHQHEAEIVARAGQNGAVTIATNMAGRGTDIKLGGEEIKKLGGLHILGTERHESRRIDLQLRGRSGRQGDPGSSQFYLSLEDDLMRLFNSERVASIMDRMGVEEGEVITAKMVTRAISNAQKKVEGRNFGIRKHLLEYDDVMNQQRQVIYNLRDKALKGVNTREMVSEFIAEFVDDELENQNVDHFDEIDWDTLKQTTASHMLVDLEMERIQSLYGEDEITHDNFRDYLIAQAESVYNERESILPEEIMRGFERFVILRTIDEQWKDHLYGMDQ
;
A
#
# COMPACT_ATOMS: atom_id res chain seq x y z
N MET A 1 7.46 -27.60 21.66
CA MET A 1 6.85 -28.95 21.78
C MET A 1 5.44 -28.86 22.38
N LEU A 2 5.23 -28.20 23.53
CA LEU A 2 3.93 -28.07 24.20
C LEU A 2 2.79 -27.59 23.29
N GLN A 3 2.99 -26.54 22.49
CA GLN A 3 2.00 -26.04 21.52
C GLN A 3 1.61 -27.08 20.46
N LYS A 4 2.55 -27.90 19.98
CA LYS A 4 2.25 -28.95 18.98
C LYS A 4 1.43 -30.09 19.59
N THR A 5 1.71 -30.47 20.83
CA THR A 5 0.92 -31.48 21.55
C THR A 5 -0.46 -30.95 21.91
N LEU A 6 -0.58 -29.69 22.34
CA LEU A 6 -1.87 -29.04 22.61
C LEU A 6 -2.73 -28.90 21.35
N LYS A 7 -2.16 -28.46 20.21
CA LYS A 7 -2.86 -28.38 18.91
C LYS A 7 -3.35 -29.76 18.44
N LYS A 8 -2.61 -30.84 18.74
CA LYS A 8 -2.97 -32.21 18.36
C LYS A 8 -4.08 -32.81 19.24
N ILE A 9 -4.24 -32.34 20.48
CA ILE A 9 -5.22 -32.85 21.45
C ILE A 9 -6.52 -32.04 21.43
N PHE A 10 -6.44 -30.71 21.26
CA PHE A 10 -7.58 -29.80 21.38
C PHE A 10 -7.93 -29.03 20.10
N GLY A 11 -7.30 -29.37 18.97
CA GLY A 11 -7.43 -28.60 17.72
C GLY A 11 -6.75 -27.22 17.78
N SER A 12 -6.77 -26.53 16.65
CA SER A 12 -6.44 -25.11 16.52
C SER A 12 -7.56 -24.20 17.05
N ARG A 13 -7.30 -22.89 17.17
CA ARG A 13 -8.34 -21.88 17.48
C ARG A 13 -9.46 -21.96 16.44
N SER A 14 -9.09 -21.97 15.16
CA SER A 14 -10.03 -22.07 14.04
C SER A 14 -10.85 -23.36 14.07
N ASP A 15 -10.26 -24.51 14.43
CA ASP A 15 -11.02 -25.78 14.52
C ASP A 15 -12.15 -25.68 15.56
N ARG A 16 -11.92 -24.98 16.68
CA ARG A 16 -12.95 -24.81 17.72
C ARG A 16 -14.07 -23.88 17.26
N GLU A 17 -13.69 -22.79 16.61
CA GLU A 17 -14.63 -21.80 16.05
C GLU A 17 -15.52 -22.44 14.98
N ILE A 18 -14.94 -23.18 14.04
CA ILE A 18 -15.70 -23.92 13.03
C ILE A 18 -16.68 -24.91 13.67
N ASN A 19 -16.26 -25.66 14.70
CA ASN A 19 -17.14 -26.58 15.41
C ASN A 19 -18.32 -25.88 16.11
N GLN A 20 -18.15 -24.64 16.56
CA GLN A 20 -19.23 -23.84 17.14
C GLN A 20 -20.24 -23.38 16.09
N LEU A 21 -19.82 -23.21 14.84
CA LEU A 21 -20.67 -22.76 13.74
C LEU A 21 -21.50 -23.89 13.10
N VAL A 22 -21.13 -25.17 13.30
CA VAL A 22 -21.83 -26.34 12.71
C VAL A 22 -23.36 -26.31 12.88
N PRO A 23 -23.94 -25.98 14.05
CA PRO A 23 -25.39 -25.90 14.21
C PRO A 23 -26.04 -24.88 13.27
N LEU A 24 -25.44 -23.70 13.10
CA LEU A 24 -25.95 -22.64 12.20
C LEU A 24 -25.91 -23.09 10.75
N ILE A 25 -24.86 -23.82 10.34
CA ILE A 25 -24.77 -24.39 8.98
C ILE A 25 -25.93 -25.36 8.70
N ASN A 26 -26.24 -26.22 9.67
CA ASN A 26 -27.36 -27.15 9.54
C ASN A 26 -28.70 -26.42 9.45
N GLU A 27 -28.87 -25.34 10.22
CA GLU A 27 -30.06 -24.50 10.20
C GLU A 27 -30.22 -23.79 8.84
N ILE A 28 -29.17 -23.13 8.33
CA ILE A 28 -29.17 -22.50 6.99
C ILE A 28 -29.54 -23.52 5.92
N ASN A 29 -28.94 -24.72 5.98
CA ASN A 29 -29.22 -25.79 5.03
C ASN A 29 -30.66 -26.33 5.12
N GLN A 30 -31.25 -26.34 6.31
CA GLN A 30 -32.63 -26.75 6.49
C GLN A 30 -33.58 -25.67 5.96
N THR A 31 -33.38 -24.42 6.35
CA THR A 31 -34.17 -23.27 5.86
C THR A 31 -34.09 -23.15 4.33
N ALA A 32 -32.92 -23.37 3.73
CA ALA A 32 -32.77 -23.34 2.28
C ALA A 32 -33.55 -24.45 1.56
N LYS A 33 -33.82 -25.59 2.21
CA LYS A 33 -34.70 -26.64 1.66
C LYS A 33 -36.16 -26.23 1.76
N ASP A 34 -36.54 -25.62 2.87
CA ASP A 34 -37.92 -25.19 3.11
C ASP A 34 -38.33 -24.04 2.15
N LEU A 35 -37.37 -23.22 1.72
CA LEU A 35 -37.58 -22.15 0.72
C LEU A 35 -37.83 -22.67 -0.71
N GLN A 36 -37.58 -23.95 -1.01
CA GLN A 36 -37.76 -24.49 -2.36
C GLN A 36 -39.22 -24.45 -2.85
N GLU A 37 -40.17 -24.39 -1.93
CA GLU A 37 -41.60 -24.30 -2.24
C GLU A 37 -42.04 -22.87 -2.60
N LYS A 38 -41.22 -21.85 -2.30
CA LYS A 38 -41.51 -20.44 -2.59
C LYS A 38 -41.18 -20.06 -4.04
N SER A 39 -41.87 -19.05 -4.56
CA SER A 39 -41.60 -18.40 -5.84
C SER A 39 -40.51 -17.33 -5.73
N ASP A 40 -39.94 -16.92 -6.87
CA ASP A 40 -38.92 -15.86 -6.91
C ASP A 40 -39.48 -14.51 -6.43
N GLU A 41 -40.73 -14.20 -6.77
CA GLU A 41 -41.45 -12.99 -6.31
C GLU A 41 -41.60 -12.96 -4.78
N GLU A 42 -41.86 -14.11 -4.15
CA GLU A 42 -41.96 -14.20 -2.68
C GLU A 42 -40.61 -13.97 -1.98
N LEU A 43 -39.49 -14.33 -2.61
CA LEU A 43 -38.15 -14.08 -2.07
C LEU A 43 -37.76 -12.59 -2.20
N GLU A 44 -38.12 -11.95 -3.30
CA GLU A 44 -37.94 -10.51 -3.49
C GLU A 44 -38.80 -9.71 -2.49
N VAL A 45 -40.08 -10.08 -2.31
CA VAL A 45 -40.95 -9.47 -1.29
C VAL A 45 -40.36 -9.63 0.11
N ARG A 46 -39.87 -10.83 0.45
CA ARG A 46 -39.23 -11.04 1.76
C ARG A 46 -38.00 -10.18 1.96
N THR A 47 -37.22 -9.94 0.89
CA THR A 47 -36.07 -9.05 0.95
C THR A 47 -36.49 -7.61 1.28
N ASN A 48 -37.55 -7.11 0.65
CA ASN A 48 -38.09 -5.78 0.95
C ASN A 48 -38.63 -5.68 2.38
N GLU A 49 -39.29 -6.72 2.89
CA GLU A 49 -39.74 -6.76 4.30
C GLU A 49 -38.56 -6.66 5.28
N MET A 50 -37.43 -7.32 4.99
CA MET A 50 -36.23 -7.24 5.82
C MET A 50 -35.62 -5.82 5.80
N ILE A 51 -35.60 -5.17 4.64
CA ILE A 51 -35.14 -3.78 4.50
C ILE A 51 -36.04 -2.84 5.32
N GLU A 52 -37.36 -2.97 5.22
CA GLU A 52 -38.32 -2.16 5.98
C GLU A 52 -38.20 -2.37 7.50
N GLU A 53 -37.95 -3.59 7.96
CA GLU A 53 -37.73 -3.90 9.37
C GLU A 53 -36.47 -3.21 9.92
N ILE A 54 -35.38 -3.21 9.15
CA ILE A 54 -34.12 -2.53 9.51
C ILE A 54 -34.32 -1.01 9.51
N SER A 55 -34.87 -0.45 8.43
CA SER A 55 -35.02 1.01 8.28
C SER A 55 -35.96 1.58 9.33
N SER A 56 -37.10 0.93 9.58
CA SER A 56 -38.06 1.39 10.60
C SER A 56 -37.49 1.34 12.03
N SER A 57 -36.67 0.33 12.34
CA SER A 57 -35.99 0.22 13.63
C SER A 57 -34.92 1.30 13.80
N ARG A 58 -34.15 1.59 12.74
CA ARG A 58 -33.17 2.68 12.72
C ARG A 58 -33.82 4.04 12.93
N ASP A 59 -34.84 4.37 12.13
CA ASP A 59 -35.50 5.68 12.16
C ASP A 59 -36.15 5.95 13.53
N GLN A 60 -36.69 4.90 14.18
CA GLN A 60 -37.21 4.99 15.55
C GLN A 60 -36.12 5.33 16.58
N LEU A 61 -34.96 4.67 16.49
CA LEU A 61 -33.85 4.91 17.42
C LEU A 61 -33.23 6.30 17.22
N GLU A 62 -33.01 6.71 15.96
CA GLU A 62 -32.49 8.05 15.64
C GLU A 62 -33.40 9.15 16.18
N THR A 63 -34.72 9.01 16.00
CA THR A 63 -35.70 9.97 16.53
C THR A 63 -35.68 10.02 18.06
N GLU A 64 -35.51 8.87 18.73
CA GLU A 64 -35.44 8.81 20.20
C GLU A 64 -34.18 9.49 20.75
N LEU A 65 -33.03 9.30 20.11
CA LEU A 65 -31.74 9.83 20.57
C LEU A 65 -31.56 11.31 20.23
N GLN A 66 -32.03 11.76 19.07
CA GLN A 66 -32.07 13.19 18.73
C GLN A 66 -32.91 14.00 19.74
N GLY A 67 -33.95 13.39 20.33
CA GLY A 67 -34.76 14.00 21.38
C GLY A 67 -34.07 14.16 22.74
N LYS A 68 -32.84 13.63 22.91
CA LYS A 68 -32.12 13.58 24.19
C LYS A 68 -30.82 14.40 24.22
N ASP A 69 -30.57 15.24 23.21
CA ASP A 69 -29.33 16.05 23.10
C ASP A 69 -28.06 15.18 23.21
N THR A 70 -28.10 14.02 22.54
CA THR A 70 -26.99 13.06 22.51
C THR A 70 -25.99 13.44 21.42
N ASP A 71 -24.70 13.24 21.70
CA ASP A 71 -23.63 13.48 20.72
C ASP A 71 -23.91 12.70 19.41
N PRO A 72 -23.83 13.35 18.23
CA PRO A 72 -23.99 12.68 16.93
C PRO A 72 -23.15 11.41 16.77
N GLU A 73 -21.96 11.35 17.36
CA GLU A 73 -21.08 10.19 17.27
C GLU A 73 -21.61 8.98 18.08
N ASP A 74 -22.20 9.25 19.25
CA ASP A 74 -22.88 8.25 20.07
C ASP A 74 -24.17 7.74 19.42
N ILE A 75 -24.88 8.60 18.69
CA ILE A 75 -26.05 8.20 17.89
C ILE A 75 -25.62 7.22 16.80
N LYS A 76 -24.60 7.57 16.01
CA LYS A 76 -24.09 6.71 14.92
C LYS A 76 -23.68 5.33 15.45
N LYS A 77 -22.98 5.28 16.58
CA LYS A 77 -22.59 4.02 17.22
C LYS A 77 -23.79 3.19 17.67
N SER A 78 -24.78 3.81 18.31
CA SER A 78 -25.99 3.13 18.78
C SER A 78 -26.82 2.56 17.63
N VAL A 79 -26.92 3.30 16.52
CA VAL A 79 -27.57 2.85 15.29
C VAL A 79 -26.85 1.65 14.70
N TYR A 80 -25.52 1.71 14.58
CA TYR A 80 -24.72 0.59 14.10
C TYR A 80 -24.91 -0.68 14.95
N GLU A 81 -24.88 -0.57 16.28
CA GLU A 81 -25.08 -1.71 17.19
C GLU A 81 -26.48 -2.34 17.03
N LEU A 82 -27.51 -1.52 16.81
CA LEU A 82 -28.87 -1.99 16.53
C LEU A 82 -28.94 -2.72 15.18
N GLU A 83 -28.40 -2.12 14.11
CA GLU A 83 -28.37 -2.71 12.77
C GLU A 83 -27.69 -4.08 12.81
N GLN A 84 -26.51 -4.19 13.43
CA GLN A 84 -25.78 -5.45 13.54
C GLN A 84 -26.60 -6.54 14.26
N LYS A 85 -27.28 -6.19 15.35
CA LYS A 85 -28.13 -7.14 16.08
C LYS A 85 -29.30 -7.65 15.23
N ILE A 86 -29.90 -6.80 14.42
CA ILE A 86 -30.98 -7.19 13.50
C ILE A 86 -30.41 -8.11 12.41
N LEU A 87 -29.29 -7.72 11.78
CA LEU A 87 -28.62 -8.52 10.76
C LEU A 87 -28.24 -9.92 11.28
N ASP A 88 -27.68 -10.02 12.48
CA ASP A 88 -27.34 -11.30 13.13
C ASP A 88 -28.56 -12.21 13.28
N SER A 89 -29.71 -11.63 13.65
CA SER A 89 -30.98 -12.37 13.81
C SER A 89 -31.56 -12.87 12.48
N MET A 90 -31.26 -12.16 11.39
CA MET A 90 -31.71 -12.45 10.04
C MET A 90 -30.73 -13.32 9.23
N MET A 91 -29.49 -13.50 9.72
CA MET A 91 -28.39 -14.09 8.97
C MET A 91 -28.73 -15.49 8.41
N VAL A 92 -29.35 -16.35 9.22
CA VAL A 92 -29.69 -17.72 8.82
C VAL A 92 -30.66 -17.72 7.63
N GLU A 93 -31.70 -16.87 7.71
CA GLU A 93 -32.70 -16.73 6.64
C GLU A 93 -32.09 -16.12 5.39
N ALA A 94 -31.34 -15.01 5.53
CA ALA A 94 -30.69 -14.34 4.41
C ALA A 94 -29.72 -15.26 3.66
N PHE A 95 -28.90 -16.04 4.38
CA PHE A 95 -27.94 -16.97 3.76
C PHE A 95 -28.66 -18.12 3.07
N ALA A 96 -29.78 -18.59 3.64
CA ALA A 96 -30.62 -19.59 3.00
C ALA A 96 -31.28 -19.08 1.70
N ILE A 97 -31.76 -17.83 1.68
CA ILE A 97 -32.30 -17.17 0.48
C ILE A 97 -31.25 -17.11 -0.63
N VAL A 98 -30.03 -16.64 -0.31
CA VAL A 98 -28.92 -16.58 -1.29
C VAL A 98 -28.56 -17.97 -1.80
N LYS A 99 -28.47 -18.97 -0.91
CA LYS A 99 -28.17 -20.36 -1.28
C LYS A 99 -29.23 -20.97 -2.20
N ASP A 100 -30.52 -20.76 -1.90
CA ASP A 100 -31.62 -21.24 -2.76
C ASP A 100 -31.66 -20.50 -4.10
N THR A 101 -31.36 -19.19 -4.11
CA THR A 101 -31.22 -18.39 -5.34
C THR A 101 -30.12 -18.93 -6.25
N CYS A 102 -28.96 -19.28 -5.69
CA CYS A 102 -27.87 -19.92 -6.43
C CYS A 102 -28.32 -21.26 -7.06
N ARG A 103 -29.13 -22.06 -6.35
CA ARG A 103 -29.70 -23.30 -6.91
C ARG A 103 -30.68 -23.01 -8.05
N ARG A 104 -31.52 -21.99 -7.93
CA ARG A 104 -32.49 -21.60 -8.98
C ARG A 104 -31.82 -21.11 -10.26
N LEU A 105 -30.67 -20.46 -10.11
CA LEU A 105 -29.85 -20.00 -11.23
C LEU A 105 -29.18 -21.14 -12.00
N CYS A 106 -29.07 -22.35 -11.45
CA CYS A 106 -28.41 -23.47 -12.12
C CYS A 106 -29.02 -23.75 -13.51
N GLY A 107 -28.17 -23.84 -14.52
CA GLY A 107 -28.55 -24.01 -15.93
C GLY A 107 -28.83 -22.70 -16.68
N SER A 108 -28.83 -21.54 -16.01
CA SER A 108 -28.92 -20.22 -16.65
C SER A 108 -27.56 -19.78 -17.18
N SER A 109 -27.55 -18.91 -18.19
CA SER A 109 -26.33 -18.26 -18.70
C SER A 109 -26.51 -16.76 -18.90
N TRP A 110 -25.44 -16.00 -18.67
CA TRP A 110 -25.38 -14.57 -18.98
C TRP A 110 -23.95 -14.15 -19.35
N THR A 111 -23.82 -12.92 -19.85
CA THR A 111 -22.52 -12.36 -20.25
C THR A 111 -21.78 -11.83 -19.04
N VAL A 112 -20.54 -12.29 -18.85
CA VAL A 112 -19.61 -11.89 -17.79
C VAL A 112 -18.28 -11.53 -18.43
N ALA A 113 -17.84 -10.29 -18.25
CA ALA A 113 -16.65 -9.68 -18.84
C ALA A 113 -16.52 -9.94 -20.36
N GLY A 114 -17.65 -9.99 -21.07
CA GLY A 114 -17.73 -10.26 -22.51
C GLY A 114 -17.80 -11.74 -22.91
N HIS A 115 -17.90 -12.67 -21.95
CA HIS A 115 -18.02 -14.11 -22.20
C HIS A 115 -19.32 -14.67 -21.66
N GLU A 116 -19.98 -15.55 -22.42
CA GLU A 116 -21.14 -16.28 -21.93
C GLU A 116 -20.72 -17.30 -20.87
N THR A 117 -21.26 -17.16 -19.66
CA THR A 117 -20.95 -18.00 -18.51
C THR A 117 -22.22 -18.71 -18.06
N VAL A 118 -22.14 -20.04 -17.91
CA VAL A 118 -23.22 -20.87 -17.37
C VAL A 118 -23.08 -20.96 -15.86
N TRP A 119 -24.18 -20.79 -15.14
CA TRP A 119 -24.22 -20.96 -13.70
C TRP A 119 -24.52 -22.40 -13.31
N GLU A 120 -23.62 -23.04 -12.57
CA GLU A 120 -23.74 -24.44 -12.13
C GLU A 120 -23.28 -24.61 -10.67
N MET A 121 -23.46 -23.57 -9.85
CA MET A 121 -22.87 -23.49 -8.51
C MET A 121 -23.94 -23.38 -7.43
N ILE A 122 -23.84 -24.25 -6.42
CA ILE A 122 -24.62 -24.19 -5.19
C ILE A 122 -23.62 -24.11 -4.03
N PRO A 123 -23.77 -23.16 -3.09
CA PRO A 123 -22.84 -23.02 -1.99
C PRO A 123 -22.65 -24.29 -1.14
N TYR A 124 -21.40 -24.71 -0.96
CA TYR A 124 -20.98 -25.78 -0.05
C TYR A 124 -20.98 -25.33 1.41
N ASP A 125 -20.97 -26.29 2.35
CA ASP A 125 -20.91 -26.00 3.79
C ASP A 125 -19.65 -25.22 4.18
N VAL A 126 -18.52 -25.49 3.52
CA VAL A 126 -17.27 -24.73 3.73
C VAL A 126 -17.39 -23.26 3.32
N GLN A 127 -18.21 -22.96 2.30
CA GLN A 127 -18.48 -21.59 1.88
C GLN A 127 -19.44 -20.89 2.85
N LEU A 128 -20.38 -21.63 3.45
CA LEU A 128 -21.23 -21.11 4.53
C LEU A 128 -20.40 -20.75 5.78
N PHE A 129 -19.41 -21.56 6.16
CA PHE A 129 -18.49 -21.18 7.24
C PHE A 129 -17.73 -19.88 6.92
N GLY A 130 -17.17 -19.78 5.71
CA GLY A 130 -16.49 -18.56 5.27
C GLY A 130 -17.40 -17.34 5.27
N ALA A 131 -18.64 -17.49 4.81
CA ALA A 131 -19.65 -16.43 4.80
C ALA A 131 -19.96 -15.88 6.20
N ILE A 132 -20.08 -16.76 7.21
CA ILE A 132 -20.32 -16.36 8.60
C ILE A 132 -19.10 -15.63 9.17
N VAL A 133 -17.88 -16.12 8.91
CA VAL A 133 -16.65 -15.45 9.36
C VAL A 133 -16.53 -14.04 8.78
N LEU A 134 -16.84 -13.88 7.49
CA LEU A 134 -16.88 -12.57 6.82
C LEU A 134 -17.95 -11.66 7.43
N HIS A 135 -19.15 -12.19 7.67
CA HIS A 135 -20.19 -11.42 8.36
C HIS A 135 -19.78 -11.02 9.77
N ASN A 136 -18.96 -11.80 10.48
CA ASN A 136 -18.49 -11.43 11.82
C ASN A 136 -17.37 -10.37 11.82
N GLY A 137 -17.01 -9.81 10.66
CA GLY A 137 -15.95 -8.81 10.56
C GLY A 137 -14.54 -9.40 10.70
N ASN A 138 -14.33 -10.62 10.21
CA ASN A 138 -13.06 -11.34 10.31
C ASN A 138 -12.55 -11.79 8.94
N VAL A 139 -11.35 -12.37 8.93
CA VAL A 139 -10.71 -12.89 7.72
C VAL A 139 -10.97 -14.39 7.56
N ALA A 140 -11.66 -14.76 6.49
CA ALA A 140 -11.87 -16.14 6.10
C ALA A 140 -10.70 -16.64 5.22
N GLU A 141 -9.83 -17.50 5.78
CA GLU A 141 -8.81 -18.17 4.98
C GLU A 141 -9.40 -19.41 4.30
N MET A 142 -9.76 -19.26 3.03
CA MET A 142 -10.28 -20.32 2.16
C MET A 142 -9.30 -20.59 1.02
N LYS A 143 -8.82 -21.83 0.90
CA LYS A 143 -7.83 -22.20 -0.13
C LYS A 143 -8.33 -21.86 -1.54
N THR A 144 -7.38 -21.57 -2.44
CA THR A 144 -7.73 -21.17 -3.80
C THR A 144 -8.49 -22.29 -4.52
N GLY A 145 -9.66 -21.95 -5.09
CA GLY A 145 -10.58 -22.94 -5.68
C GLY A 145 -11.70 -23.42 -4.75
N GLU A 146 -11.77 -22.96 -3.50
CA GLU A 146 -12.91 -23.23 -2.61
C GLU A 146 -14.13 -22.31 -2.88
N GLY A 147 -14.03 -21.36 -3.82
CA GLY A 147 -15.13 -20.47 -4.22
C GLY A 147 -15.34 -19.28 -3.29
N LYS A 148 -14.26 -18.54 -2.99
CA LYS A 148 -14.25 -17.30 -2.20
C LYS A 148 -15.29 -16.27 -2.66
N THR A 149 -15.30 -15.96 -3.96
CA THR A 149 -16.24 -15.02 -4.58
C THR A 149 -17.71 -15.42 -4.34
N LEU A 150 -18.03 -16.72 -4.40
CA LEU A 150 -19.38 -17.22 -4.11
C LEU A 150 -19.69 -17.14 -2.61
N ALA A 151 -18.75 -17.49 -1.72
CA ALA A 151 -18.94 -17.40 -0.28
C ALA A 151 -19.25 -15.96 0.18
N ALA A 152 -18.60 -14.96 -0.42
CA ALA A 152 -18.82 -13.55 -0.11
C ALA A 152 -20.23 -13.05 -0.45
N THR A 153 -20.96 -13.70 -1.37
CA THR A 153 -22.30 -13.23 -1.78
C THR A 153 -23.30 -13.15 -0.63
N MET A 154 -23.20 -14.05 0.33
CA MET A 154 -24.09 -14.14 1.49
C MET A 154 -23.95 -12.96 2.46
N PRO A 155 -22.73 -12.65 2.99
CA PRO A 155 -22.55 -11.47 3.83
C PRO A 155 -22.75 -10.16 3.06
N ILE A 156 -22.45 -10.12 1.75
CA ILE A 156 -22.73 -8.93 0.92
C ILE A 156 -24.24 -8.66 0.90
N PHE A 157 -25.04 -9.67 0.53
CA PHE A 157 -26.49 -9.55 0.45
C PHE A 157 -27.09 -9.07 1.78
N LEU A 158 -26.70 -9.72 2.89
CA LEU A 158 -27.21 -9.42 4.23
C LEU A 158 -26.88 -7.98 4.66
N ASN A 159 -25.60 -7.56 4.58
CA ASN A 159 -25.23 -6.23 5.06
C ASN A 159 -25.75 -5.11 4.12
N ALA A 160 -25.98 -5.40 2.83
CA ALA A 160 -26.58 -4.46 1.88
C ALA A 160 -28.05 -4.13 2.20
N LEU A 161 -28.75 -4.95 3.01
CA LEU A 161 -30.13 -4.66 3.46
C LEU A 161 -30.25 -3.38 4.30
N THR A 162 -29.15 -2.84 4.82
CA THR A 162 -29.12 -1.58 5.56
C THR A 162 -29.33 -0.34 4.68
N GLY A 163 -29.12 -0.48 3.36
CA GLY A 163 -29.13 0.65 2.41
C GLY A 163 -27.94 1.62 2.56
N ARG A 164 -26.93 1.26 3.36
CA ARG A 164 -25.73 2.09 3.59
C ARG A 164 -24.58 1.81 2.62
N GLY A 165 -24.78 0.88 1.69
CA GLY A 165 -23.79 0.46 0.69
C GLY A 165 -22.78 -0.57 1.23
N VAL A 166 -22.39 -1.51 0.37
CA VAL A 166 -21.32 -2.49 0.64
C VAL A 166 -20.22 -2.38 -0.42
N HIS A 167 -18.98 -2.21 0.02
CA HIS A 167 -17.82 -2.11 -0.88
C HIS A 167 -17.07 -3.44 -0.97
N ILE A 168 -16.90 -3.94 -2.19
CA ILE A 168 -16.09 -5.13 -2.46
C ILE A 168 -14.81 -4.71 -3.14
N VAL A 169 -13.70 -4.95 -2.46
CA VAL A 169 -12.38 -4.58 -2.94
C VAL A 169 -11.72 -5.77 -3.59
N THR A 170 -11.28 -5.57 -4.84
CA THR A 170 -10.55 -6.56 -5.64
C THR A 170 -9.17 -6.02 -6.03
N VAL A 171 -8.30 -6.91 -6.54
CA VAL A 171 -6.90 -6.57 -6.89
C VAL A 171 -6.80 -5.80 -8.22
N ASN A 172 -7.83 -5.79 -9.08
CA ASN A 172 -7.82 -5.05 -10.33
C ASN A 172 -9.22 -4.85 -10.92
N ASP A 173 -9.33 -3.84 -11.79
CA ASP A 173 -10.54 -3.43 -12.52
C ASP A 173 -11.23 -4.56 -13.28
N TYR A 174 -10.47 -5.50 -13.86
CA TYR A 174 -11.06 -6.65 -14.55
C TYR A 174 -11.79 -7.57 -13.58
N LEU A 175 -11.22 -7.87 -12.42
CA LEU A 175 -11.87 -8.67 -11.38
C LEU A 175 -13.08 -7.95 -10.79
N ALA A 176 -12.96 -6.65 -10.52
CA ALA A 176 -14.09 -5.83 -10.04
C ALA A 176 -15.29 -5.94 -10.99
N ARG A 177 -15.07 -5.67 -12.29
CA ARG A 177 -16.11 -5.78 -13.31
C ARG A 177 -16.63 -7.20 -13.46
N ARG A 178 -15.74 -8.20 -13.56
CA ARG A 178 -16.12 -9.60 -13.74
C ARG A 178 -17.00 -10.07 -12.58
N ASP A 179 -16.61 -9.81 -11.35
CA ASP A 179 -17.32 -10.32 -10.18
C ASP A 179 -18.64 -9.57 -9.95
N ALA A 180 -18.68 -8.26 -10.25
CA ALA A 180 -19.92 -7.48 -10.28
C ALA A 180 -20.91 -8.00 -11.33
N GLU A 181 -20.45 -8.33 -12.54
CA GLU A 181 -21.32 -8.89 -13.58
C GLU A 181 -21.69 -10.36 -13.30
N TRP A 182 -20.79 -11.13 -12.68
CA TRP A 182 -21.01 -12.54 -12.40
C TRP A 182 -21.92 -12.78 -11.20
N MET A 183 -21.54 -12.30 -10.02
CA MET A 183 -22.34 -12.45 -8.80
C MET A 183 -23.53 -11.48 -8.77
N GLY A 184 -23.47 -10.40 -9.55
CA GLY A 184 -24.52 -9.39 -9.68
C GLY A 184 -25.91 -9.95 -9.96
N GLU A 185 -25.99 -11.04 -10.71
CA GLU A 185 -27.26 -11.67 -11.06
C GLU A 185 -27.98 -12.26 -9.84
N ILE A 186 -27.25 -12.70 -8.81
CA ILE A 186 -27.84 -13.15 -7.54
C ILE A 186 -28.55 -11.97 -6.87
N PHE A 187 -27.85 -10.85 -6.72
CA PHE A 187 -28.35 -9.67 -6.02
C PHE A 187 -29.52 -9.02 -6.77
N LYS A 188 -29.42 -8.90 -8.10
CA LYS A 188 -30.49 -8.36 -8.94
C LYS A 188 -31.78 -9.16 -8.84
N ARG A 189 -31.68 -10.49 -8.75
CA ARG A 189 -32.86 -11.36 -8.54
C ARG A 189 -33.49 -11.21 -7.16
N LEU A 190 -32.74 -10.70 -6.20
CA LEU A 190 -33.20 -10.41 -4.85
C LEU A 190 -33.54 -8.92 -4.66
N GLY A 191 -33.64 -8.15 -5.74
CA GLY A 191 -34.03 -6.73 -5.70
C GLY A 191 -32.92 -5.73 -5.33
N GLN A 192 -31.66 -6.17 -5.24
CA GLN A 192 -30.52 -5.29 -4.95
C GLN A 192 -29.81 -4.81 -6.22
N THR A 193 -29.27 -3.59 -6.14
CA THR A 193 -28.51 -2.92 -7.20
C THR A 193 -27.02 -3.16 -7.04
N VAL A 194 -26.31 -3.27 -8.16
CA VAL A 194 -24.87 -3.59 -8.18
C VAL A 194 -24.14 -2.69 -9.17
N GLY A 195 -23.17 -1.95 -8.67
CA GLY A 195 -22.26 -1.10 -9.44
C GLY A 195 -20.82 -1.59 -9.38
N TYR A 196 -19.97 -1.02 -10.24
CA TYR A 196 -18.53 -1.20 -10.15
C TYR A 196 -17.81 0.10 -10.56
N ILE A 197 -16.61 0.31 -10.01
CA ILE A 197 -15.76 1.47 -10.25
C ILE A 197 -14.53 1.03 -11.05
N LEU A 198 -14.24 1.74 -12.14
CA LEU A 198 -13.07 1.57 -12.99
C LEU A 198 -12.32 2.89 -13.14
N ASN A 199 -11.02 2.82 -13.39
CA ASN A 199 -10.19 4.00 -13.57
C ASN A 199 -10.63 4.94 -14.71
N THR A 200 -11.31 4.42 -15.73
CA THR A 200 -11.78 5.19 -16.90
C THR A 200 -13.09 5.95 -16.66
N MET A 201 -13.72 5.79 -15.50
CA MET A 201 -15.04 6.37 -15.22
C MET A 201 -14.95 7.83 -14.79
N ASP A 202 -15.90 8.63 -15.26
CA ASP A 202 -16.11 10.01 -14.81
C ASP A 202 -16.87 10.07 -13.48
N ASN A 203 -16.99 11.27 -12.90
CA ASN A 203 -17.63 11.46 -11.59
C ASN A 203 -19.11 11.09 -11.59
N ASP A 204 -19.85 11.29 -12.68
CA ASP A 204 -21.27 10.95 -12.74
C ASP A 204 -21.47 9.44 -12.77
N GLN A 205 -20.65 8.73 -13.54
CA GLN A 205 -20.62 7.27 -13.56
C GLN A 205 -20.21 6.69 -12.20
N ARG A 206 -19.20 7.27 -11.53
CA ARG A 206 -18.77 6.85 -10.19
C ARG A 206 -19.87 7.04 -9.17
N ARG A 207 -20.51 8.21 -9.14
CA ARG A 207 -21.63 8.50 -8.23
C ARG A 207 -22.79 7.53 -8.44
N ALA A 208 -23.12 7.21 -9.69
CA ALA A 208 -24.15 6.21 -9.98
C ALA A 208 -23.78 4.81 -9.48
N ALA A 209 -22.50 4.42 -9.55
CA ALA A 209 -22.02 3.16 -9.00
C ALA A 209 -22.04 3.16 -7.45
N TYR A 210 -21.53 4.20 -6.79
CA TYR A 210 -21.57 4.31 -5.32
C TYR A 210 -22.99 4.36 -4.72
N ASN A 211 -23.96 4.87 -5.48
CA ASN A 211 -25.38 4.88 -5.09
C ASN A 211 -26.05 3.49 -5.21
N CYS A 212 -25.36 2.47 -5.72
CA CYS A 212 -25.87 1.10 -5.68
C CYS A 212 -25.71 0.50 -4.26
N ASP A 213 -26.57 -0.45 -3.92
CA ASP A 213 -26.49 -1.17 -2.64
C ASP A 213 -25.13 -1.89 -2.48
N ILE A 214 -24.54 -2.30 -3.60
CA ILE A 214 -23.28 -3.03 -3.68
C ILE A 214 -22.37 -2.39 -4.73
N THR A 215 -21.14 -2.06 -4.35
CA THR A 215 -20.13 -1.46 -5.25
C THR A 215 -18.85 -2.26 -5.26
N TYR A 216 -18.44 -2.75 -6.43
CA TYR A 216 -17.14 -3.40 -6.63
C TYR A 216 -16.08 -2.39 -7.09
N GLY A 217 -14.84 -2.55 -6.65
CA GLY A 217 -13.75 -1.67 -7.10
C GLY A 217 -12.38 -2.20 -6.69
N THR A 218 -11.37 -1.37 -6.87
CA THR A 218 -10.02 -1.63 -6.34
C THR A 218 -9.73 -0.69 -5.18
N ASN A 219 -8.81 -1.08 -4.30
CA ASN A 219 -8.36 -0.23 -3.19
C ASN A 219 -7.84 1.13 -3.68
N ASN A 220 -7.15 1.15 -4.83
CA ASN A 220 -6.67 2.38 -5.45
C ASN A 220 -7.85 3.29 -5.85
N GLU A 221 -8.86 2.76 -6.55
CA GLU A 221 -10.02 3.57 -6.96
C GLU A 221 -10.78 4.12 -5.74
N PHE A 222 -11.09 3.26 -4.77
CA PHE A 222 -11.76 3.65 -3.53
C PHE A 222 -10.95 4.70 -2.74
N GLY A 223 -9.65 4.49 -2.56
CA GLY A 223 -8.83 5.44 -1.80
C GLY A 223 -8.59 6.75 -2.54
N PHE A 224 -8.42 6.74 -3.86
CA PHE A 224 -8.27 7.98 -4.63
C PHE A 224 -9.57 8.75 -4.78
N ASP A 225 -10.73 8.09 -4.87
CA ASP A 225 -12.02 8.77 -4.82
C ASP A 225 -12.21 9.45 -3.46
N TYR A 226 -11.85 8.80 -2.35
CA TYR A 226 -11.84 9.44 -1.03
C TYR A 226 -10.92 10.67 -0.98
N LEU A 227 -9.69 10.58 -1.50
CA LEU A 227 -8.79 11.73 -1.54
C LEU A 227 -9.33 12.85 -2.43
N ARG A 228 -9.94 12.54 -3.58
CA ARG A 228 -10.57 13.52 -4.48
C ARG A 228 -11.77 14.20 -3.84
N ASP A 229 -12.63 13.45 -3.16
CA ASP A 229 -13.81 13.97 -2.49
C ASP A 229 -13.44 14.99 -1.40
N ASN A 230 -12.33 14.74 -0.68
CA ASN A 230 -11.79 15.66 0.33
C ASN A 230 -11.01 16.85 -0.24
N MET A 231 -10.84 16.93 -1.56
CA MET A 231 -10.31 18.11 -2.26
C MET A 231 -11.38 18.82 -3.10
N SER A 232 -12.62 18.32 -3.08
CA SER A 232 -13.71 18.89 -3.89
C SER A 232 -14.06 20.31 -3.48
N LEU A 233 -14.46 21.15 -4.43
CA LEU A 233 -14.93 22.52 -4.21
C LEU A 233 -16.47 22.66 -4.24
N ASP A 234 -17.18 21.66 -4.77
CA ASP A 234 -18.64 21.56 -4.74
C ASP A 234 -19.05 20.19 -4.19
N ALA A 235 -20.06 20.15 -3.33
CA ALA A 235 -20.59 18.90 -2.78
C ALA A 235 -21.11 17.96 -3.89
N ARG A 236 -21.53 18.51 -5.03
CA ARG A 236 -21.96 17.71 -6.19
C ARG A 236 -20.81 16.94 -6.83
N ASP A 237 -19.58 17.39 -6.71
CA ASP A 237 -18.43 16.72 -7.30
C ASP A 237 -17.94 15.53 -6.44
N GLN A 238 -18.43 15.40 -5.19
CA GLN A 238 -18.18 14.22 -4.36
C GLN A 238 -18.91 12.99 -4.93
N VAL A 239 -18.23 11.84 -4.91
CA VAL A 239 -18.74 10.59 -5.49
C VAL A 239 -19.01 9.50 -4.46
N GLN A 240 -18.28 9.46 -3.34
CA GLN A 240 -18.46 8.46 -2.29
C GLN A 240 -19.53 8.87 -1.27
N GLY A 241 -20.17 7.85 -0.69
CA GLY A 241 -20.96 7.97 0.54
C GLY A 241 -20.17 7.53 1.77
N ASP A 242 -20.89 7.17 2.82
CA ASP A 242 -20.33 6.68 4.08
C ASP A 242 -19.61 5.33 3.93
N HIS A 243 -18.57 5.10 4.73
CA HIS A 243 -17.84 3.83 4.78
C HIS A 243 -18.51 2.85 5.76
N SER A 244 -19.55 2.13 5.30
CA SER A 244 -20.29 1.20 6.18
C SER A 244 -19.63 -0.19 6.30
N PHE A 245 -19.63 -0.97 5.22
CA PHE A 245 -19.04 -2.32 5.23
C PHE A 245 -18.15 -2.57 4.02
N ALA A 246 -16.93 -3.05 4.26
CA ALA A 246 -16.02 -3.50 3.22
C ALA A 246 -15.66 -4.98 3.34
N ILE A 247 -15.66 -5.67 2.21
CA ILE A 247 -15.04 -7.00 2.06
C ILE A 247 -13.85 -6.88 1.13
N VAL A 248 -12.66 -7.20 1.65
CA VAL A 248 -11.42 -7.20 0.87
C VAL A 248 -11.13 -8.62 0.35
N ASP A 249 -11.31 -8.84 -0.96
CA ASP A 249 -10.79 -10.05 -1.60
C ASP A 249 -9.28 -9.96 -1.70
N GLU A 250 -8.61 -11.09 -1.49
CA GLU A 250 -7.16 -11.19 -1.44
C GLU A 250 -6.58 -10.19 -0.41
N VAL A 251 -7.17 -10.18 0.78
CA VAL A 251 -6.85 -9.26 1.89
C VAL A 251 -5.36 -9.19 2.23
N ASP A 252 -4.65 -10.30 2.08
CA ASP A 252 -3.22 -10.40 2.31
C ASP A 252 -2.38 -9.66 1.27
N SER A 253 -2.92 -9.36 0.10
CA SER A 253 -2.23 -8.50 -0.85
C SER A 253 -2.67 -7.06 -0.77
N VAL A 254 -3.94 -6.79 -0.53
CA VAL A 254 -4.41 -5.41 -0.40
C VAL A 254 -3.90 -4.78 0.92
N LEU A 255 -4.14 -5.44 2.06
CA LEU A 255 -3.87 -4.87 3.38
C LEU A 255 -2.43 -5.09 3.89
N ILE A 256 -1.61 -5.89 3.19
CA ILE A 256 -0.23 -6.19 3.58
C ILE A 256 0.77 -5.86 2.47
N ASP A 257 0.60 -6.41 1.25
CA ASP A 257 1.55 -6.17 0.15
C ASP A 257 1.46 -4.75 -0.41
N GLU A 258 0.25 -4.26 -0.69
CA GLU A 258 0.03 -2.93 -1.25
C GLU A 258 0.09 -1.83 -0.18
N ALA A 259 -0.19 -2.18 1.08
CA ALA A 259 -0.12 -1.31 2.25
C ALA A 259 1.32 -0.84 2.62
N ARG A 260 2.31 -1.11 1.76
CA ARG A 260 3.69 -0.60 1.90
C ARG A 260 3.85 0.83 1.40
N THR A 261 2.97 1.28 0.52
CA THR A 261 3.03 2.62 -0.06
C THR A 261 1.71 3.34 0.19
N PRO A 262 1.72 4.58 0.68
CA PRO A 262 0.51 5.37 0.81
C PRO A 262 -0.06 5.74 -0.57
N LEU A 263 -1.33 6.09 -0.60
CA LEU A 263 -1.98 6.70 -1.75
C LEU A 263 -1.72 8.21 -1.69
N ILE A 264 -1.10 8.77 -2.72
CA ILE A 264 -0.68 10.17 -2.77
C ILE A 264 -1.25 10.81 -4.04
N ILE A 265 -1.89 11.96 -3.89
CA ILE A 265 -2.17 12.88 -5.00
C ILE A 265 -1.15 14.01 -4.93
N SER A 266 -0.38 14.18 -6.01
CA SER A 266 0.60 15.25 -6.13
C SER A 266 0.21 16.26 -7.20
N GLY A 267 0.55 17.53 -6.97
CA GLY A 267 0.34 18.63 -7.90
C GLY A 267 1.67 19.27 -8.29
N SER A 268 1.74 19.86 -9.48
CA SER A 268 2.94 20.59 -9.90
C SER A 268 3.13 21.84 -9.03
N VAL A 269 4.36 22.08 -8.58
CA VAL A 269 4.73 23.34 -7.95
C VAL A 269 4.86 24.42 -9.03
N ASP A 270 4.45 25.66 -8.74
CA ASP A 270 4.60 26.80 -9.65
C ASP A 270 6.05 27.29 -9.79
N ALA A 271 7.00 26.60 -9.16
CA ALA A 271 8.42 26.88 -9.23
C ALA A 271 9.03 26.53 -10.61
N PRO A 272 10.11 27.24 -11.04
CA PRO A 272 10.86 26.89 -12.23
C PRO A 272 11.53 25.51 -12.10
N VAL A 273 11.69 24.80 -13.22
CA VAL A 273 12.34 23.47 -13.25
C VAL A 273 13.77 23.58 -12.73
N ASP A 274 14.12 22.76 -11.74
CA ASP A 274 15.47 22.66 -11.23
C ASP A 274 16.42 22.10 -12.30
N LYS A 275 17.44 22.88 -12.67
CA LYS A 275 18.46 22.50 -13.66
C LYS A 275 19.67 21.81 -13.02
N THR A 276 19.76 21.81 -11.69
CA THR A 276 20.89 21.28 -10.93
C THR A 276 21.16 19.81 -11.26
N TYR A 277 20.12 19.00 -11.48
CA TYR A 277 20.27 17.61 -11.92
C TYR A 277 21.01 17.47 -13.26
N SER A 278 20.74 18.35 -14.22
CA SER A 278 21.42 18.34 -15.52
C SER A 278 22.89 18.78 -15.41
N GLU A 279 23.17 19.71 -14.49
CA GLU A 279 24.53 20.22 -14.24
C GLU A 279 25.41 19.20 -13.51
N LEU A 280 24.85 18.49 -12.51
CA LEU A 280 25.57 17.51 -11.71
C LEU A 280 25.75 16.15 -12.41
N LYS A 281 24.84 15.79 -13.33
CA LYS A 281 24.84 14.48 -14.01
C LYS A 281 26.22 14.04 -14.52
N PRO A 282 26.99 14.85 -15.28
CA PRO A 282 28.28 14.42 -15.82
C PRO A 282 29.31 14.07 -14.73
N LEU A 283 29.29 14.80 -13.61
CA LEU A 283 30.19 14.58 -12.48
C LEU A 283 29.87 13.25 -11.80
N ILE A 284 28.58 12.99 -11.54
CA ILE A 284 28.12 11.75 -10.93
C ILE A 284 28.41 10.54 -11.84
N GLN A 285 28.17 10.68 -13.14
CA GLN A 285 28.45 9.61 -14.10
C GLN A 285 29.94 9.22 -14.11
N ASP A 286 30.86 10.18 -13.99
CA ASP A 286 32.29 9.89 -13.92
C ASP A 286 32.69 9.20 -12.60
N ILE A 287 32.13 9.64 -11.46
CA ILE A 287 32.37 9.01 -10.17
C ILE A 287 31.88 7.56 -10.14
N VAL A 288 30.68 7.28 -10.65
CA VAL A 288 30.15 5.91 -10.73
C VAL A 288 31.05 5.03 -11.61
N ARG A 289 31.59 5.57 -12.71
CA ARG A 289 32.55 4.85 -13.57
C ARG A 289 33.86 4.55 -12.85
N LYS A 290 34.40 5.52 -12.09
CA LYS A 290 35.62 5.35 -11.28
C LYS A 290 35.41 4.33 -10.17
N GLN A 291 34.28 4.38 -9.47
CA GLN A 291 33.89 3.37 -8.48
C GLN A 291 33.82 1.97 -9.09
N ASN A 292 33.24 1.81 -10.29
CA ASN A 292 33.16 0.52 -10.97
C ASN A 292 34.55 -0.07 -11.26
N THR A 293 35.48 0.79 -11.68
CA THR A 293 36.88 0.42 -11.91
C THR A 293 37.57 0.01 -10.60
N LEU A 294 37.39 0.81 -9.54
CA LEU A 294 37.93 0.53 -8.21
C LEU A 294 37.42 -0.82 -7.67
N VAL A 295 36.11 -1.09 -7.73
CA VAL A 295 35.56 -2.38 -7.28
C VAL A 295 36.12 -3.55 -8.10
N SER A 296 36.34 -3.36 -9.41
CA SER A 296 37.02 -4.35 -10.25
C SER A 296 38.46 -4.62 -9.81
N GLU A 297 39.19 -3.60 -9.35
CA GLU A 297 40.56 -3.72 -8.83
C GLU A 297 40.58 -4.42 -7.47
N LEU A 298 39.71 -4.00 -6.54
CA LEU A 298 39.56 -4.62 -5.21
C LEU A 298 39.30 -6.13 -5.30
N VAL A 299 38.41 -6.57 -6.21
CA VAL A 299 38.15 -7.99 -6.42
C VAL A 299 39.37 -8.74 -6.99
N ASN A 300 40.15 -8.11 -7.88
CA ASN A 300 41.38 -8.70 -8.39
C ASN A 300 42.45 -8.81 -7.28
N GLU A 301 42.57 -7.81 -6.41
CA GLU A 301 43.45 -7.84 -5.23
C GLU A 301 43.06 -8.96 -4.27
N THR A 302 41.76 -9.16 -4.03
CA THR A 302 41.27 -10.31 -3.24
C THR A 302 41.81 -11.62 -3.79
N GLN A 303 41.72 -11.85 -5.10
CA GLN A 303 42.22 -13.09 -5.71
C GLN A 303 43.74 -13.27 -5.53
N HIS A 304 44.49 -12.17 -5.45
CA HIS A 304 45.92 -12.21 -5.15
C HIS A 304 46.17 -12.57 -3.68
N PHE A 305 45.50 -11.91 -2.74
CA PHE A 305 45.64 -12.18 -1.30
C PHE A 305 45.18 -13.59 -0.90
N LEU A 306 44.11 -14.11 -1.52
CA LEU A 306 43.67 -15.49 -1.33
C LEU A 306 44.75 -16.50 -1.78
N LYS A 307 45.47 -16.22 -2.87
CA LYS A 307 46.60 -17.07 -3.31
C LYS A 307 47.80 -17.00 -2.36
N GLU A 308 47.95 -15.89 -1.64
CA GLU A 308 49.02 -15.69 -0.64
C GLU A 308 48.61 -16.15 0.78
N ASN A 309 47.41 -16.71 0.97
CA ASN A 309 46.83 -17.05 2.28
C ASN A 309 46.71 -15.87 3.26
N LYS A 310 46.49 -14.65 2.73
CA LYS A 310 46.24 -13.42 3.50
C LYS A 310 44.75 -13.19 3.63
N GLU A 311 44.12 -13.94 4.54
CA GLU A 311 42.66 -13.98 4.67
C GLU A 311 42.07 -12.65 5.17
N ASP A 312 42.66 -12.00 6.17
CA ASP A 312 42.08 -10.77 6.72
C ASP A 312 42.12 -9.61 5.71
N GLU A 313 43.21 -9.48 4.92
CA GLU A 313 43.32 -8.51 3.83
C GLU A 313 42.37 -8.83 2.67
N ALA A 314 42.26 -10.11 2.28
CA ALA A 314 41.28 -10.54 1.29
C ALA A 314 39.84 -10.23 1.72
N GLY A 315 39.52 -10.44 3.01
CA GLY A 315 38.24 -10.13 3.62
C GLY A 315 37.91 -8.64 3.61
N LEU A 316 38.89 -7.79 3.92
CA LEU A 316 38.74 -6.33 3.84
C LEU A 316 38.43 -5.89 2.41
N LYS A 317 39.18 -6.38 1.41
CA LYS A 317 38.94 -6.05 0.00
C LYS A 317 37.57 -6.52 -0.51
N LEU A 318 37.12 -7.69 -0.06
CA LEU A 318 35.75 -8.17 -0.35
C LEU A 318 34.68 -7.29 0.30
N LEU A 319 34.92 -6.84 1.54
CA LEU A 319 34.00 -5.93 2.22
C LEU A 319 33.92 -4.57 1.52
N GLN A 320 35.07 -4.00 1.14
CA GLN A 320 35.14 -2.75 0.37
C GLN A 320 34.42 -2.89 -0.98
N ALA A 321 34.67 -3.97 -1.72
CA ALA A 321 33.98 -4.23 -2.98
C ALA A 321 32.45 -4.35 -2.79
N ARG A 322 32.02 -5.01 -1.70
CA ARG A 322 30.60 -5.18 -1.35
C ARG A 322 29.92 -3.88 -0.95
N ARG A 323 30.57 -3.03 -0.16
CA ARG A 323 30.05 -1.71 0.22
C ARG A 323 30.12 -0.72 -0.95
N GLY A 324 31.06 -0.91 -1.88
CA GLY A 324 31.19 -0.03 -3.04
C GLY A 324 30.15 -0.28 -4.13
N LEU A 325 30.03 -1.51 -4.62
CA LEU A 325 29.04 -1.91 -5.62
C LEU A 325 28.62 -3.38 -5.38
N PRO A 326 27.59 -3.64 -4.55
CA PRO A 326 27.22 -5.00 -4.13
C PRO A 326 26.76 -5.90 -5.29
N LYS A 327 26.14 -5.32 -6.32
CA LYS A 327 25.67 -6.03 -7.53
C LYS A 327 26.77 -6.23 -8.60
N HIS A 328 28.03 -5.90 -8.31
CA HIS A 328 29.11 -5.96 -9.31
C HIS A 328 29.41 -7.41 -9.76
N ARG A 329 29.41 -7.66 -11.09
CA ARG A 329 29.53 -9.00 -11.68
C ARG A 329 30.75 -9.81 -11.21
N LYS A 330 31.93 -9.18 -11.07
CA LYS A 330 33.14 -9.88 -10.60
C LYS A 330 33.06 -10.25 -9.12
N LEU A 331 32.42 -9.40 -8.32
CA LEU A 331 32.22 -9.65 -6.89
C LEU A 331 31.26 -10.82 -6.69
N MET A 332 30.15 -10.83 -7.43
CA MET A 332 29.20 -11.94 -7.40
C MET A 332 29.84 -13.27 -7.81
N LYS A 333 30.81 -13.23 -8.73
CA LYS A 333 31.56 -14.43 -9.13
C LYS A 333 32.50 -14.94 -8.02
N ILE A 334 33.25 -14.06 -7.37
CA ILE A 334 34.19 -14.50 -6.31
C ILE A 334 33.46 -15.02 -5.07
N PHE A 335 32.27 -14.50 -4.77
CA PHE A 335 31.42 -14.99 -3.69
C PHE A 335 30.88 -16.42 -3.88
N GLN A 336 31.09 -17.02 -5.06
CA GLN A 336 30.79 -18.44 -5.30
C GLN A 336 31.91 -19.37 -4.83
N GLU A 337 33.09 -18.83 -4.53
CA GLU A 337 34.22 -19.59 -4.00
C GLU A 337 34.02 -19.85 -2.50
N PRO A 338 34.31 -21.07 -2.00
CA PRO A 338 34.11 -21.43 -0.60
C PRO A 338 34.79 -20.46 0.38
N GLY A 339 34.11 -20.12 1.48
CA GLY A 339 34.66 -19.27 2.55
C GLY A 339 34.75 -17.76 2.26
N THR A 340 34.65 -17.29 1.01
CA THR A 340 34.82 -15.87 0.65
C THR A 340 33.76 -14.94 1.24
N ILE A 341 32.47 -15.34 1.20
CA ILE A 341 31.38 -14.57 1.81
C ILE A 341 31.57 -14.47 3.33
N LYS A 342 31.93 -15.60 3.96
CA LYS A 342 32.17 -15.68 5.40
C LYS A 342 33.33 -14.79 5.81
N LEU A 343 34.36 -14.71 4.98
CA LEU A 343 35.53 -13.88 5.22
C LEU A 343 35.17 -12.39 5.23
N ALA A 344 34.41 -11.92 4.24
CA ALA A 344 33.92 -10.55 4.19
C ALA A 344 33.06 -10.19 5.42
N GLN A 345 32.16 -11.10 5.82
CA GLN A 345 31.26 -10.90 6.97
C GLN A 345 31.98 -10.93 8.33
N LYS A 346 33.00 -11.77 8.48
CA LYS A 346 33.86 -11.79 9.67
C LYS A 346 34.51 -10.43 9.85
N VAL A 347 35.14 -9.90 8.79
CA VAL A 347 35.77 -8.59 8.81
C VAL A 347 34.72 -7.49 9.07
N GLU A 348 33.56 -7.54 8.40
CA GLU A 348 32.45 -6.61 8.65
C GLU A 348 32.04 -6.58 10.12
N SER A 349 31.90 -7.75 10.75
CA SER A 349 31.51 -7.87 12.16
C SER A 349 32.57 -7.32 13.11
N ASP A 350 33.86 -7.51 12.79
CA ASP A 350 34.97 -6.96 13.57
C ASP A 350 34.99 -5.42 13.49
N TYR A 351 34.85 -4.85 12.29
CA TYR A 351 34.81 -3.39 12.10
C TYR A 351 33.56 -2.75 12.71
N MET A 352 32.39 -3.41 12.64
CA MET A 352 31.17 -2.95 13.31
C MET A 352 31.31 -2.96 14.84
N ARG A 353 31.86 -4.04 15.41
CA ARG A 353 32.10 -4.15 16.86
C ARG A 353 32.99 -3.01 17.37
N ASP A 354 33.99 -2.65 16.58
CA ASP A 354 34.96 -1.63 16.94
C ASP A 354 34.51 -0.21 16.53
N LYS A 355 33.33 -0.06 15.91
CA LYS A 355 32.78 1.21 15.37
C LYS A 355 33.68 1.90 14.32
N ARG A 356 34.43 1.10 13.57
CA ARG A 356 35.42 1.56 12.58
C ARG A 356 34.98 1.37 11.14
N LEU A 357 33.69 1.09 10.90
CA LEU A 357 33.19 0.78 9.56
C LEU A 357 33.41 1.92 8.56
N HIS A 358 33.44 3.19 9.02
CA HIS A 358 33.77 4.35 8.19
C HIS A 358 35.16 4.24 7.52
N GLU A 359 36.14 3.61 8.18
CA GLU A 359 37.48 3.41 7.60
C GLU A 359 37.46 2.51 6.36
N VAL A 360 36.46 1.61 6.28
CA VAL A 360 36.27 0.76 5.09
C VAL A 360 35.74 1.59 3.92
N ASP A 361 34.91 2.58 4.23
CA ASP A 361 34.27 3.46 3.26
C ASP A 361 35.22 4.53 2.73
N ASP A 362 36.17 5.01 3.53
CA ASP A 362 37.11 6.08 3.15
C ASP A 362 37.89 5.78 1.85
N ASP A 363 38.14 4.50 1.55
CA ASP A 363 38.84 4.06 0.34
C ASP A 363 37.96 4.09 -0.93
N LEU A 364 36.64 4.19 -0.77
CA LEU A 364 35.65 4.23 -1.84
C LEU A 364 35.33 5.68 -2.22
N PHE A 365 34.73 5.92 -3.39
CA PHE A 365 34.19 7.26 -3.72
C PHE A 365 32.81 7.49 -3.08
N PHE A 366 32.05 6.41 -2.90
CA PHE A 366 30.81 6.38 -2.15
C PHE A 366 30.58 4.97 -1.61
N SER A 367 29.81 4.85 -0.54
CA SER A 367 29.39 3.56 0.02
C SER A 367 27.88 3.37 -0.16
N ILE A 368 27.47 2.13 -0.34
CA ILE A 368 26.08 1.72 -0.51
C ILE A 368 25.72 0.77 0.64
N ASP A 369 24.69 1.13 1.39
CA ASP A 369 23.95 0.16 2.19
C ASP A 369 22.71 -0.29 1.40
N GLU A 370 22.84 -1.43 0.73
CA GLU A 370 21.77 -2.00 -0.09
C GLU A 370 20.52 -2.33 0.73
N LYS A 371 20.64 -2.54 2.05
CA LYS A 371 19.48 -2.83 2.88
C LYS A 371 18.66 -1.57 3.13
N SER A 372 19.30 -0.47 3.48
CA SER A 372 18.62 0.79 3.80
C SER A 372 18.41 1.69 2.58
N HIS A 373 18.96 1.33 1.42
CA HIS A 373 19.00 2.16 0.20
C HIS A 373 19.65 3.54 0.42
N ILE A 374 20.55 3.62 1.40
CA ILE A 374 21.34 4.81 1.73
C ILE A 374 22.66 4.76 0.96
N ILE A 375 23.04 5.91 0.42
CA ILE A 375 24.32 6.10 -0.25
C ILE A 375 25.01 7.31 0.37
N ASP A 376 26.22 7.08 0.88
CA ASP A 376 27.02 8.12 1.49
C ASP A 376 28.23 8.44 0.61
N ILE A 377 28.39 9.71 0.26
CA ILE A 377 29.57 10.19 -0.43
C ILE A 377 30.73 10.38 0.56
N THR A 378 31.83 9.71 0.26
CA THR A 378 33.03 9.74 1.09
C THR A 378 33.84 11.00 0.83
N GLU A 379 34.85 11.27 1.66
CA GLU A 379 35.77 12.38 1.43
C GLU A 379 36.46 12.28 0.06
N LYS A 380 36.88 11.08 -0.32
CA LYS A 380 37.46 10.79 -1.64
C LYS A 380 36.49 11.11 -2.79
N GLY A 381 35.19 10.82 -2.61
CA GLY A 381 34.15 11.21 -3.56
C GLY A 381 33.99 12.72 -3.69
N ARG A 382 33.97 13.45 -2.57
CA ARG A 382 33.83 14.92 -2.55
C ARG A 382 34.99 15.63 -3.24
N GLN A 383 36.21 15.17 -2.98
CA GLN A 383 37.41 15.69 -3.64
C GLN A 383 37.39 15.46 -5.15
N GLU A 384 36.81 14.35 -5.59
CA GLU A 384 36.66 14.07 -7.03
C GLU A 384 35.55 14.94 -7.67
N LEU A 385 34.45 15.22 -6.95
CA LEU A 385 33.38 16.09 -7.45
C LEU A 385 33.81 17.55 -7.60
N SER A 386 34.56 18.07 -6.63
CA SER A 386 35.06 19.45 -6.64
C SER A 386 36.47 19.52 -6.06
N PRO A 387 37.51 19.32 -6.90
CA PRO A 387 38.90 19.31 -6.46
C PRO A 387 39.36 20.64 -5.83
N ASN A 388 38.75 21.75 -6.22
CA ASN A 388 39.14 23.09 -5.79
C ASN A 388 38.35 23.58 -4.56
N HIS A 389 37.16 23.02 -4.31
CA HIS A 389 36.27 23.41 -3.20
C HIS A 389 35.46 22.21 -2.67
N PRO A 390 36.08 21.23 -2.00
CA PRO A 390 35.36 20.09 -1.41
C PRO A 390 34.33 20.51 -0.34
N GLU A 391 34.59 21.62 0.36
CA GLU A 391 33.75 22.21 1.40
C GLU A 391 32.37 22.68 0.89
N MET A 392 32.18 22.81 -0.43
CA MET A 392 30.89 23.11 -1.05
C MET A 392 29.86 21.99 -0.80
N PHE A 393 30.32 20.77 -0.49
CA PHE A 393 29.47 19.60 -0.22
C PHE A 393 29.37 19.27 1.27
N ILE A 394 29.64 20.25 2.14
CA ILE A 394 29.41 20.15 3.58
C ILE A 394 28.27 21.10 3.96
N ILE A 395 27.25 20.57 4.63
CA ILE A 395 26.16 21.37 5.19
C ILE A 395 26.76 22.22 6.33
N PRO A 396 26.71 23.55 6.23
CA PRO A 396 27.21 24.41 7.30
C PRO A 396 26.27 24.34 8.51
N ASP A 397 26.83 24.45 9.72
CA ASP A 397 26.05 24.54 10.96
C ASP A 397 25.42 25.93 11.06
N LEU A 398 24.11 25.99 10.80
CA LEU A 398 23.36 27.23 10.83
C LEU A 398 23.34 27.85 12.24
N GLY A 399 23.31 27.05 13.30
CA GLY A 399 23.28 27.54 14.67
C GLY A 399 24.58 28.26 15.03
N GLU A 400 25.72 27.69 14.61
CA GLU A 400 27.04 28.32 14.77
C GLU A 400 27.14 29.61 13.94
N MET A 401 26.75 29.58 12.68
CA MET A 401 26.77 30.75 11.79
C MET A 401 25.88 31.90 12.31
N ILE A 402 24.66 31.60 12.74
CA ILE A 402 23.73 32.60 13.28
C ILE A 402 24.29 33.21 14.56
N SER A 403 24.82 32.38 15.46
CA SER A 403 25.45 32.83 16.70
C SER A 403 26.65 33.75 16.44
N GLU A 404 27.49 33.43 15.46
CA GLU A 404 28.61 34.30 15.05
C GLU A 404 28.13 35.64 14.47
N ILE A 405 27.03 35.63 13.69
CA ILE A 405 26.44 36.84 13.09
C ILE A 405 25.78 37.73 14.16
N GLU A 406 25.06 37.14 15.11
CA GLU A 406 24.40 37.88 16.20
C GLU A 406 25.40 38.50 17.20
N ASN A 407 26.51 37.80 17.46
CA ASN A 407 27.53 38.25 18.41
C ASN A 407 28.56 39.21 17.78
N ASN A 408 28.41 39.57 16.50
CA ASN A 408 29.33 40.48 15.82
C ASN A 408 28.97 41.96 16.10
N GLU A 409 29.73 42.58 17.01
CA GLU A 409 29.56 44.00 17.41
C GLU A 409 29.72 45.02 16.26
N GLN A 410 30.18 44.60 15.07
CA GLN A 410 30.36 45.46 13.91
C GLN A 410 29.11 45.57 13.02
N PHE A 411 28.10 44.72 13.22
CA PHE A 411 26.88 44.73 12.42
C PHE A 411 25.76 45.54 13.08
N SER A 412 25.05 46.32 12.27
CA SER A 412 23.77 46.93 12.67
C SER A 412 22.64 45.87 12.66
N PRO A 413 21.51 46.10 13.36
CA PRO A 413 20.38 45.15 13.38
C PRO A 413 19.86 44.73 12.00
N ILE A 414 19.89 45.64 11.01
CA ILE A 414 19.50 45.36 9.62
C ILE A 414 20.54 44.47 8.93
N GLN A 415 21.84 44.71 9.16
CA GLN A 415 22.91 43.87 8.61
C GLN A 415 22.92 42.47 9.23
N ILE A 416 22.57 42.34 10.51
CA ILE A 416 22.39 41.04 11.16
C ILE A 416 21.27 40.26 10.46
N ALA A 417 20.14 40.90 10.15
CA ALA A 417 19.04 40.26 9.42
C ALA A 417 19.47 39.84 8.00
N GLU A 418 20.18 40.70 7.25
CA GLU A 418 20.69 40.39 5.91
C GLU A 418 21.72 39.25 5.91
N GLU A 419 22.66 39.23 6.86
CA GLU A 419 23.67 38.17 6.95
C GLU A 419 23.06 36.85 7.41
N LYS A 420 22.05 36.88 8.31
CA LYS A 420 21.26 35.69 8.64
C LYS A 420 20.56 35.15 7.40
N GLU A 421 19.90 36.00 6.61
CA GLU A 421 19.23 35.59 5.37
C GLU A 421 20.23 34.95 4.38
N LYS A 422 21.44 35.51 4.23
CA LYS A 422 22.51 34.91 3.43
C LYS A 422 22.97 33.55 3.98
N ALA A 423 23.05 33.39 5.31
CA ALA A 423 23.41 32.12 5.93
C ALA A 423 22.34 31.06 5.66
N TYR A 424 21.06 31.39 5.82
CA TYR A 424 19.94 30.52 5.46
C TYR A 424 19.97 30.14 3.97
N HIS A 425 20.18 31.11 3.08
CA HIS A 425 20.26 30.85 1.63
C HIS A 425 21.45 29.94 1.28
N LEU A 426 22.62 30.16 1.87
CA LEU A 426 23.81 29.33 1.64
C LEU A 426 23.60 27.90 2.14
N GLN A 427 22.99 27.73 3.31
CA GLN A 427 22.67 26.41 3.85
C GLN A 427 21.65 25.68 2.95
N ALA A 428 20.58 26.37 2.54
CA ALA A 428 19.56 25.80 1.66
C ALA A 428 20.14 25.39 0.30
N GLU A 429 20.97 26.23 -0.32
CA GLU A 429 21.62 25.92 -1.61
C GLU A 429 22.54 24.69 -1.51
N ARG A 430 23.35 24.62 -0.45
CA ARG A 430 24.27 23.48 -0.24
C ARG A 430 23.52 22.20 0.09
N SER A 431 22.52 22.28 0.96
CA SER A 431 21.67 21.14 1.33
C SER A 431 20.98 20.57 0.09
N GLY A 432 20.35 21.42 -0.73
CA GLY A 432 19.70 21.01 -1.98
C GLY A 432 20.67 20.38 -2.99
N LYS A 433 21.88 20.92 -3.14
CA LYS A 433 22.91 20.30 -4.00
C LYS A 433 23.34 18.92 -3.52
N ILE A 434 23.59 18.75 -2.22
CA ILE A 434 23.97 17.46 -1.62
C ILE A 434 22.83 16.45 -1.79
N HIS A 435 21.60 16.90 -1.60
CA HIS A 435 20.40 16.10 -1.85
C HIS A 435 20.35 15.59 -3.29
N ASN A 436 20.46 16.50 -4.26
CA ASN A 436 20.44 16.16 -5.69
C ASN A 436 21.58 15.20 -6.09
N ILE A 437 22.77 15.33 -5.46
CA ILE A 437 23.89 14.39 -5.63
C ILE A 437 23.51 12.99 -5.12
N SER A 438 22.94 12.91 -3.92
CA SER A 438 22.48 11.66 -3.32
C SER A 438 21.44 10.98 -4.21
N GLN A 439 20.42 11.71 -4.67
CA GLN A 439 19.38 11.17 -5.56
C GLN A 439 19.94 10.71 -6.90
N LEU A 440 20.90 11.42 -7.50
CA LEU A 440 21.59 10.97 -8.71
C LEU A 440 22.39 9.69 -8.46
N LEU A 441 23.17 9.61 -7.37
CA LEU A 441 23.90 8.39 -7.04
C LEU A 441 22.96 7.20 -6.85
N ARG A 442 21.82 7.40 -6.17
CA ARG A 442 20.76 6.39 -6.01
C ARG A 442 20.23 5.95 -7.36
N ALA A 443 19.86 6.90 -8.23
CA ALA A 443 19.38 6.62 -9.57
C ALA A 443 20.40 5.82 -10.40
N TYR A 444 21.70 6.09 -10.30
CA TYR A 444 22.72 5.36 -11.07
C TYR A 444 23.09 3.98 -10.53
N THR A 445 22.91 3.71 -9.24
CA THR A 445 23.47 2.52 -8.58
C THR A 445 22.42 1.53 -8.06
N LEU A 446 21.24 2.02 -7.67
CA LEU A 446 20.17 1.20 -7.10
C LEU A 446 18.99 0.97 -8.05
N TYR A 447 18.76 1.89 -8.99
CA TYR A 447 17.63 1.85 -9.92
C TYR A 447 18.07 1.51 -11.34
N ASP A 448 17.76 0.31 -11.79
CA ASP A 448 18.05 -0.21 -13.11
C ASP A 448 16.86 -0.06 -14.06
N LYS A 449 17.18 0.23 -15.31
CA LYS A 449 16.18 0.31 -16.38
C LYS A 449 15.62 -1.08 -16.65
N ASP A 450 14.32 -1.15 -16.90
CA ASP A 450 13.53 -2.36 -17.13
C ASP A 450 13.35 -3.26 -15.89
N VAL A 451 13.76 -2.78 -14.71
CA VAL A 451 13.54 -3.44 -13.42
C VAL A 451 12.63 -2.56 -12.55
N GLU A 452 13.16 -1.45 -12.02
CA GLU A 452 12.38 -0.54 -11.17
C GLU A 452 11.58 0.49 -12.00
N TYR A 453 12.02 0.80 -13.22
CA TYR A 453 11.32 1.73 -14.12
C TYR A 453 11.55 1.39 -15.60
N VAL A 454 10.68 1.91 -16.47
CA VAL A 454 10.84 1.88 -17.93
C VAL A 454 10.80 3.28 -18.51
N VAL A 455 11.36 3.46 -19.71
CA VAL A 455 11.28 4.72 -20.45
C VAL A 455 10.37 4.52 -21.67
N GLN A 456 9.23 5.20 -21.68
CA GLN A 456 8.24 5.14 -22.77
C GLN A 456 7.78 6.56 -23.11
N ASP A 457 7.56 6.84 -24.40
CA ASP A 457 7.12 8.16 -24.88
C ASP A 457 7.95 9.34 -24.36
N ASN A 458 9.26 9.13 -24.21
CA ASN A 458 10.20 10.09 -23.63
C ASN A 458 9.78 10.55 -22.21
N LYS A 459 9.27 9.61 -21.40
CA LYS A 459 8.95 9.77 -19.98
C LYS A 459 9.41 8.54 -19.20
N VAL A 460 9.80 8.76 -17.95
CA VAL A 460 10.07 7.68 -16.99
C VAL A 460 8.74 7.21 -16.42
N GLN A 461 8.52 5.90 -16.39
CA GLN A 461 7.33 5.29 -15.78
C GLN A 461 7.77 4.20 -14.80
N ILE A 462 7.25 4.27 -13.58
CA ILE A 462 7.61 3.33 -12.50
C ILE A 462 7.05 1.95 -12.81
N VAL A 463 7.83 0.93 -12.51
CA VAL A 463 7.40 -0.46 -12.54
C VAL A 463 7.23 -0.95 -11.11
N ASP A 464 6.06 -1.51 -10.80
CA ASP A 464 5.84 -2.23 -9.55
C ASP A 464 6.75 -3.48 -9.53
N GLU A 465 7.66 -3.55 -8.57
CA GLU A 465 8.62 -4.66 -8.39
C GLU A 465 7.92 -6.03 -8.22
N PHE A 466 6.72 -6.06 -7.64
CA PHE A 466 5.99 -7.29 -7.31
C PHE A 466 5.08 -7.75 -8.43
N THR A 467 4.66 -6.84 -9.32
CA THR A 467 3.73 -7.20 -10.38
C THR A 467 4.33 -7.04 -11.77
N GLY A 468 5.45 -6.33 -11.91
CA GLY A 468 6.04 -5.96 -13.20
C GLY A 468 5.19 -4.96 -13.98
N ARG A 469 4.18 -4.35 -13.33
CA ARG A 469 3.23 -3.43 -13.96
C ARG A 469 3.81 -2.03 -14.02
N VAL A 470 3.57 -1.36 -15.14
CA VAL A 470 3.79 0.07 -15.22
C VAL A 470 2.69 0.77 -14.44
N LEU A 471 3.07 1.68 -13.54
CA LEU A 471 2.15 2.47 -12.72
C LEU A 471 2.00 3.86 -13.35
N PRO A 472 1.04 4.08 -14.26
CA PRO A 472 0.87 5.36 -14.95
C PRO A 472 0.51 6.46 -13.95
N GLY A 473 1.08 7.65 -14.14
CA GLY A 473 0.82 8.81 -13.29
C GLY A 473 1.56 8.80 -11.94
N ARG A 474 2.30 7.75 -11.61
CA ARG A 474 3.15 7.72 -10.40
C ARG A 474 4.55 8.27 -10.69
N GLN A 475 5.08 9.03 -9.75
CA GLN A 475 6.45 9.55 -9.74
C GLN A 475 7.14 9.14 -8.44
N TYR A 476 8.48 9.08 -8.46
CA TYR A 476 9.24 8.88 -7.23
C TYR A 476 9.31 10.22 -6.51
N SER A 477 9.11 10.23 -5.20
CA SER A 477 9.20 11.45 -4.39
C SER A 477 10.65 11.93 -4.23
N ASP A 478 10.79 13.09 -3.59
CA ASP A 478 12.07 13.56 -3.05
C ASP A 478 13.18 13.75 -4.10
N GLY A 479 12.80 14.22 -5.30
CA GLY A 479 13.73 14.50 -6.39
C GLY A 479 14.28 13.27 -7.13
N LEU A 480 14.00 12.05 -6.66
CA LEU A 480 14.51 10.82 -7.26
C LEU A 480 14.00 10.62 -8.69
N HIS A 481 12.74 10.99 -8.98
CA HIS A 481 12.19 10.85 -10.32
C HIS A 481 12.94 11.75 -11.31
N GLN A 482 13.19 13.00 -10.92
CA GLN A 482 13.95 13.98 -11.69
C GLN A 482 15.40 13.51 -11.89
N ALA A 483 15.99 12.86 -10.89
CA ALA A 483 17.31 12.26 -10.99
C ALA A 483 17.34 11.10 -12.03
N ILE A 484 16.31 10.26 -12.09
CA ILE A 484 16.18 9.18 -13.08
C ILE A 484 15.91 9.75 -14.49
N GLU A 485 15.04 10.75 -14.60
CA GLU A 485 14.81 11.48 -15.86
C GLU A 485 16.12 12.08 -16.38
N ALA A 486 16.89 12.73 -15.50
CA ALA A 486 18.21 13.24 -15.82
C ALA A 486 19.15 12.12 -16.26
N LYS A 487 19.26 11.00 -15.51
CA LYS A 487 20.06 9.82 -15.86
C LYS A 487 19.77 9.34 -17.29
N GLU A 488 18.49 9.17 -17.62
CA GLU A 488 18.04 8.63 -18.92
C GLU A 488 18.02 9.64 -20.07
N ASN A 489 18.37 10.92 -19.83
CA ASN A 489 18.28 12.03 -20.78
C ASN A 489 16.84 12.33 -21.23
N VAL A 490 15.90 12.15 -20.32
CA VAL A 490 14.48 12.49 -20.50
C VAL A 490 14.26 13.95 -20.08
N ALA A 491 13.17 14.58 -20.56
CA ALA A 491 12.83 15.93 -20.15
C ALA A 491 12.47 15.96 -18.65
N ILE A 492 13.23 16.72 -17.86
CA ILE A 492 13.02 16.84 -16.41
C ILE A 492 11.72 17.60 -16.16
N GLN A 493 10.81 16.97 -15.44
CA GLN A 493 9.53 17.55 -15.04
C GLN A 493 9.71 18.44 -13.80
N ARG A 494 8.76 19.35 -13.56
CA ARG A 494 8.74 20.14 -12.32
C ARG A 494 8.58 19.21 -11.12
N GLU A 495 9.10 19.63 -9.97
CA GLU A 495 8.79 18.97 -8.72
C GLU A 495 7.29 19.01 -8.45
N THR A 496 6.83 17.95 -7.81
CA THR A 496 5.43 17.78 -7.43
C THR A 496 5.34 17.80 -5.92
N GLN A 497 4.40 18.58 -5.39
CA GLN A 497 4.09 18.59 -3.96
C GLN A 497 2.93 17.67 -3.65
N THR A 498 2.92 17.08 -2.45
CA THR A 498 1.78 16.30 -1.95
C THR A 498 0.58 17.23 -1.69
N LEU A 499 -0.55 16.94 -2.32
CA LEU A 499 -1.81 17.66 -2.10
C LEU A 499 -2.73 16.92 -1.13
N ALA A 500 -2.72 15.59 -1.21
CA ALA A 500 -3.48 14.73 -0.32
C ALA A 500 -2.79 13.36 -0.24
N THR A 501 -2.81 12.75 0.93
CA THR A 501 -2.24 11.43 1.15
C THR A 501 -3.07 10.66 2.17
N ILE A 502 -3.15 9.33 2.04
CA ILE A 502 -3.69 8.42 3.04
C ILE A 502 -3.03 7.04 2.89
N THR A 503 -2.72 6.37 4.01
CA THR A 503 -2.30 4.97 3.95
C THR A 503 -3.50 4.04 3.71
N ILE A 504 -3.27 2.91 3.05
CA ILE A 504 -4.30 1.87 2.86
C ILE A 504 -4.87 1.43 4.22
N GLN A 505 -4.00 1.35 5.23
CA GLN A 505 -4.34 1.05 6.61
C GLN A 505 -5.41 1.99 7.14
N ASN A 506 -5.13 3.31 7.16
CA ASN A 506 -6.05 4.30 7.70
C ASN A 506 -7.30 4.48 6.84
N TYR A 507 -7.21 4.29 5.52
CA TYR A 507 -8.40 4.27 4.66
C TYR A 507 -9.38 3.16 5.06
N PHE A 508 -8.91 1.92 5.25
CA PHE A 508 -9.78 0.82 5.63
C PHE A 508 -10.26 0.87 7.08
N ARG A 509 -9.57 1.61 7.97
CA ARG A 509 -10.04 1.91 9.33
C ARG A 509 -11.23 2.88 9.37
N LEU A 510 -11.56 3.54 8.26
CA LEU A 510 -12.75 4.39 8.15
C LEU A 510 -14.06 3.58 8.15
N TYR A 511 -14.00 2.30 7.77
CA TYR A 511 -15.21 1.47 7.66
C TYR A 511 -15.72 1.06 9.04
N ASP A 512 -17.03 1.20 9.28
CA ASP A 512 -17.67 0.71 10.52
C ASP A 512 -17.43 -0.80 10.71
N LYS A 513 -17.38 -1.54 9.59
CA LYS A 513 -17.10 -2.98 9.55
C LYS A 513 -16.17 -3.33 8.39
N LEU A 514 -15.14 -4.12 8.68
CA LEU A 514 -14.18 -4.61 7.71
C LEU A 514 -14.10 -6.14 7.79
N SER A 515 -14.00 -6.81 6.64
CA SER A 515 -13.75 -8.24 6.56
C SER A 515 -12.85 -8.55 5.37
N GLY A 516 -12.32 -9.76 5.30
CA GLY A 516 -11.45 -10.14 4.19
C GLY A 516 -11.43 -11.62 3.90
N MET A 517 -11.06 -11.98 2.67
CA MET A 517 -10.91 -13.38 2.28
C MET A 517 -9.61 -13.59 1.52
N THR A 518 -8.94 -14.72 1.77
CA THR A 518 -7.72 -15.09 1.04
C THR A 518 -7.44 -16.58 1.17
N GLY A 519 -6.52 -17.10 0.36
CA GLY A 519 -6.02 -18.47 0.52
C GLY A 519 -4.94 -18.64 1.58
N THR A 520 -4.39 -17.53 2.08
CA THR A 520 -3.14 -17.54 2.86
C THR A 520 -3.05 -16.35 3.83
N ALA A 521 -3.84 -16.32 4.91
CA ALA A 521 -3.81 -15.23 5.92
C ALA A 521 -3.17 -15.64 7.25
N GLU A 522 -3.07 -16.93 7.59
CA GLU A 522 -2.59 -17.42 8.90
C GLU A 522 -1.17 -16.90 9.22
N THR A 523 -0.35 -16.62 8.20
CA THR A 523 1.00 -16.07 8.40
C THR A 523 0.99 -14.63 8.89
N GLU A 524 0.01 -13.82 8.49
CA GLU A 524 -0.11 -12.39 8.80
C GLU A 524 -1.22 -12.10 9.83
N ALA A 525 -1.73 -13.12 10.51
CA ALA A 525 -2.84 -12.97 11.46
C ALA A 525 -2.54 -11.99 12.61
N GLU A 526 -1.27 -11.92 13.04
CA GLU A 526 -0.84 -10.95 14.05
C GLU A 526 -0.91 -9.50 13.54
N GLU A 527 -0.47 -9.27 12.30
CA GLU A 527 -0.52 -7.95 11.66
C GLU A 527 -1.98 -7.53 11.42
N LEU A 528 -2.80 -8.42 10.84
CA LEU A 528 -4.22 -8.17 10.58
C LEU A 528 -5.00 -7.86 11.87
N GLY A 529 -4.74 -8.61 12.94
CA GLY A 529 -5.37 -8.39 14.25
C GLY A 529 -4.91 -7.09 14.92
N SER A 530 -3.61 -6.76 14.86
CA SER A 530 -3.06 -5.57 15.54
C SER A 530 -3.38 -4.25 14.86
N ILE A 531 -3.46 -4.23 13.52
CA ILE A 531 -3.69 -3.00 12.75
C ILE A 531 -5.19 -2.78 12.48
N TYR A 532 -5.91 -3.85 12.11
CA TYR A 532 -7.28 -3.75 11.60
C TYR A 532 -8.32 -4.41 12.52
N ASN A 533 -7.89 -4.98 13.65
CA ASN A 533 -8.76 -5.78 14.53
C ASN A 533 -9.45 -6.96 13.79
N LEU A 534 -8.75 -7.54 12.81
CA LEU A 534 -9.24 -8.67 12.02
C LEU A 534 -8.63 -9.99 12.52
N ASP A 535 -9.45 -10.86 13.12
CA ASP A 535 -9.03 -12.23 13.42
C ASP A 535 -9.03 -13.08 12.13
N VAL A 536 -8.14 -14.08 12.06
CA VAL A 536 -8.05 -15.00 10.91
C VAL A 536 -8.57 -16.39 11.29
N THR A 537 -9.57 -16.86 10.54
CA THR A 537 -10.16 -18.19 10.70
C THR A 537 -9.87 -19.04 9.47
N VAL A 538 -9.13 -20.15 9.68
CA VAL A 538 -8.81 -21.11 8.62
C VAL A 538 -10.00 -22.01 8.37
N ILE A 539 -10.59 -21.90 7.19
CA ILE A 539 -11.75 -22.69 6.77
C ILE A 539 -11.26 -24.04 6.24
N PRO A 540 -11.88 -25.17 6.63
CA PRO A 540 -11.55 -26.47 6.06
C PRO A 540 -11.83 -26.53 4.56
N THR A 541 -11.06 -27.33 3.83
CA THR A 541 -11.28 -27.55 2.40
C THR A 541 -12.45 -28.49 2.18
N ASN A 542 -13.25 -28.26 1.12
CA ASN A 542 -14.37 -29.15 0.78
C ASN A 542 -13.92 -30.58 0.49
N GLN A 543 -12.76 -30.71 -0.15
CA GLN A 543 -12.10 -31.98 -0.46
C GLN A 543 -10.68 -31.98 0.09
N GLN A 544 -10.16 -33.14 0.45
CA GLN A 544 -8.79 -33.25 0.97
C GLN A 544 -7.76 -32.95 -0.12
N VAL A 545 -6.81 -32.06 0.15
CA VAL A 545 -5.69 -31.76 -0.75
C VAL A 545 -4.73 -32.95 -0.83
N ILE A 546 -4.52 -33.50 -2.03
CA ILE A 546 -3.63 -34.64 -2.31
C ILE A 546 -2.39 -34.26 -3.16
N ARG A 547 -2.10 -32.96 -3.28
CA ARG A 547 -0.97 -32.44 -4.06
C ARG A 547 0.38 -32.92 -3.49
N ASP A 548 1.28 -33.34 -4.37
CA ASP A 548 2.66 -33.72 -4.05
C ASP A 548 3.57 -32.48 -4.02
N ASP A 549 3.75 -31.90 -2.82
CA ASP A 549 4.68 -30.78 -2.60
C ASP A 549 6.09 -31.30 -2.31
N ARG A 550 6.98 -31.18 -3.30
CA ARG A 550 8.35 -31.71 -3.25
C ARG A 550 9.35 -30.74 -2.59
N ASP A 551 10.46 -31.29 -2.10
CA ASP A 551 11.56 -30.52 -1.47
C ASP A 551 12.33 -29.70 -2.51
N ASP A 552 12.71 -28.47 -2.18
CA ASP A 552 13.39 -27.55 -3.11
C ASP A 552 14.70 -28.11 -3.69
N PHE A 553 14.96 -27.84 -4.96
CA PHE A 553 16.23 -28.11 -5.63
C PHE A 553 17.09 -26.85 -5.59
N VAL A 554 18.27 -26.94 -4.98
CA VAL A 554 19.19 -25.80 -4.88
C VAL A 554 20.45 -26.06 -5.70
N TYR A 555 20.77 -25.10 -6.56
CA TYR A 555 21.91 -25.10 -7.48
C TYR A 555 22.94 -24.04 -7.06
N LYS A 556 24.19 -24.24 -7.46
CA LYS A 556 25.26 -23.28 -7.18
C LYS A 556 25.10 -22.01 -8.01
N THR A 557 24.75 -22.15 -9.30
CA THR A 557 24.65 -21.03 -10.24
C THR A 557 23.26 -20.90 -10.85
N THR A 558 22.92 -19.67 -11.27
CA THR A 558 21.67 -19.35 -11.96
C THR A 558 21.56 -20.11 -13.28
N ARG A 559 22.70 -20.35 -13.95
CA ARG A 559 22.76 -21.06 -15.22
C ARG A 559 22.35 -22.52 -15.08
N GLU A 560 22.83 -23.21 -14.06
CA GLU A 560 22.46 -24.62 -13.78
C GLU A 560 20.98 -24.73 -13.44
N LYS A 561 20.48 -23.84 -12.57
CA LYS A 561 19.07 -23.71 -12.22
C LYS A 561 18.19 -23.66 -13.47
N TYR A 562 18.42 -22.70 -14.36
CA TYR A 562 17.59 -22.55 -15.56
C TYR A 562 17.73 -23.71 -16.56
N ASN A 563 18.89 -24.37 -16.66
CA ASN A 563 19.02 -25.57 -17.48
C ASN A 563 18.13 -26.70 -16.95
N ALA A 564 18.14 -26.94 -15.63
CA ALA A 564 17.31 -27.96 -14.99
C ALA A 564 15.81 -27.63 -15.11
N VAL A 565 15.43 -26.37 -14.92
CA VAL A 565 14.05 -25.89 -15.13
C VAL A 565 13.57 -26.19 -16.55
N ILE A 566 14.40 -25.90 -17.56
CA ILE A 566 14.06 -26.18 -18.97
C ILE A 566 13.91 -27.68 -19.22
N GLU A 567 14.75 -28.52 -18.63
CA GLU A 567 14.63 -29.97 -18.76
C GLU A 567 13.33 -30.49 -18.15
N GLU A 568 12.93 -30.00 -16.97
CA GLU A 568 11.67 -30.37 -16.33
C GLU A 568 10.46 -29.94 -17.17
N ILE A 569 10.46 -28.71 -17.71
CA ILE A 569 9.41 -28.22 -18.60
C ILE A 569 9.31 -29.12 -19.85
N ILE A 570 10.44 -29.50 -20.45
CA ILE A 570 10.46 -30.38 -21.62
C ILE A 570 9.89 -31.76 -21.28
N ASN A 571 10.21 -32.31 -20.11
CA ASN A 571 9.71 -33.62 -19.68
C ASN A 571 8.20 -33.60 -19.47
N CYS A 572 7.68 -32.59 -18.77
CA CYS A 572 6.24 -32.39 -18.56
C CYS A 572 5.49 -32.19 -19.89
N HIS A 573 6.02 -31.33 -20.76
CA HIS A 573 5.41 -31.08 -22.07
C HIS A 573 5.37 -32.35 -22.93
N LYS A 574 6.44 -33.16 -22.93
CA LYS A 574 6.49 -34.44 -23.66
C LYS A 574 5.55 -35.50 -23.09
N SER A 575 5.34 -35.53 -21.78
CA SER A 575 4.38 -36.45 -21.15
C SER A 575 2.93 -35.98 -21.28
N GLY A 576 2.70 -34.75 -21.75
CA GLY A 576 1.39 -34.13 -21.85
C GLY A 576 0.89 -33.48 -20.56
N GLN A 577 1.71 -33.49 -19.50
CA GLN A 577 1.35 -32.89 -18.23
C GLN A 577 1.40 -31.34 -18.34
N PRO A 578 0.31 -30.62 -17.99
CA PRO A 578 0.32 -29.16 -17.98
C PRO A 578 1.25 -28.64 -16.89
N ILE A 579 1.96 -27.54 -17.19
CA ILE A 579 2.91 -26.91 -16.28
C ILE A 579 2.68 -25.40 -16.19
N LEU A 580 2.65 -24.90 -14.95
CA LEU A 580 2.68 -23.47 -14.63
C LEU A 580 4.03 -23.14 -14.00
N VAL A 581 4.78 -22.26 -14.64
CA VAL A 581 6.09 -21.80 -14.19
C VAL A 581 5.97 -20.41 -13.58
N GLY A 582 6.23 -20.27 -12.28
CA GLY A 582 6.27 -18.99 -11.58
C GLY A 582 7.68 -18.40 -11.54
N THR A 583 7.83 -17.17 -12.04
CA THR A 583 9.07 -16.37 -11.97
C THR A 583 8.85 -15.14 -11.09
N VAL A 584 9.90 -14.58 -10.47
CA VAL A 584 9.76 -13.38 -9.61
C VAL A 584 9.87 -12.05 -10.36
N SER A 585 10.36 -12.07 -11.60
CA SER A 585 10.57 -10.86 -12.40
C SER A 585 10.21 -11.06 -13.87
N VAL A 586 9.88 -9.96 -14.55
CA VAL A 586 9.58 -9.96 -15.99
C VAL A 586 10.82 -10.39 -16.77
N GLU A 587 12.01 -9.95 -16.38
CA GLU A 587 13.27 -10.34 -17.02
C GLU A 587 13.48 -11.86 -16.97
N ALA A 588 13.24 -12.49 -15.81
CA ALA A 588 13.34 -13.94 -15.65
C ALA A 588 12.35 -14.68 -16.56
N SER A 589 11.11 -14.19 -16.68
CA SER A 589 10.10 -14.76 -17.56
C SER A 589 10.50 -14.67 -19.05
N GLU A 590 11.08 -13.54 -19.47
CA GLU A 590 11.53 -13.31 -20.85
C GLU A 590 12.80 -14.10 -21.19
N LEU A 591 13.72 -14.25 -20.22
CA LEU A 591 14.86 -15.14 -20.34
C LEU A 591 14.41 -16.59 -20.56
N LEU A 592 13.49 -17.08 -19.72
CA LEU A 592 12.95 -18.44 -19.82
C LEU A 592 12.20 -18.65 -21.15
N SER A 593 11.37 -17.69 -21.55
CA SER A 593 10.68 -17.67 -22.85
C SER A 593 11.66 -17.82 -24.02
N ARG A 594 12.74 -17.03 -24.05
CA ARG A 594 13.79 -17.14 -25.08
C ARG A 594 14.51 -18.50 -25.05
N MET A 595 14.68 -19.12 -23.89
CA MET A 595 15.26 -20.46 -23.77
C MET A 595 14.32 -21.55 -24.32
N LEU A 596 13.02 -21.47 -24.00
CA LEU A 596 12.01 -22.40 -24.50
C LEU A 596 11.79 -22.27 -26.02
N LYS A 597 11.77 -21.04 -26.57
CA LYS A 597 11.69 -20.80 -28.02
C LYS A 597 12.84 -21.50 -28.76
N ARG A 598 14.07 -21.43 -28.23
CA ARG A 598 15.24 -22.12 -28.80
C ARG A 598 15.11 -23.65 -28.77
N LYS A 599 14.31 -24.19 -27.86
CA LYS A 599 14.01 -25.64 -27.74
C LYS A 599 12.76 -26.06 -28.50
N GLY A 600 12.05 -25.12 -29.14
CA GLY A 600 10.83 -25.40 -29.91
C GLY A 600 9.61 -25.75 -29.06
N ILE A 601 9.58 -25.33 -27.78
CA ILE A 601 8.46 -25.61 -26.88
C ILE A 601 7.43 -24.46 -26.97
N PRO A 602 6.18 -24.73 -27.39
CA PRO A 602 5.11 -23.74 -27.36
C PRO A 602 4.78 -23.36 -25.92
N HIS A 603 4.67 -22.06 -25.63
CA HIS A 603 4.36 -21.55 -24.29
C HIS A 603 3.70 -20.17 -24.37
N ASN A 604 3.00 -19.82 -23.30
CA ASN A 604 2.47 -18.47 -23.08
C ASN A 604 3.19 -17.79 -21.92
N VAL A 605 3.30 -16.47 -21.96
CA VAL A 605 3.91 -15.67 -20.89
C VAL A 605 2.87 -14.67 -20.39
N LEU A 606 2.67 -14.65 -19.07
CA LEU A 606 1.78 -13.74 -18.37
C LEU A 606 2.62 -12.72 -17.60
N ASN A 607 2.52 -11.45 -17.99
CA ASN A 607 3.35 -10.36 -17.47
C ASN A 607 2.51 -9.29 -16.74
N ALA A 608 1.30 -9.64 -16.30
CA ALA A 608 0.34 -8.76 -15.63
C ALA A 608 -0.01 -7.47 -16.39
N LYS A 609 0.08 -7.47 -17.73
CA LYS A 609 -0.17 -6.30 -18.60
C LYS A 609 -1.61 -6.23 -19.12
N GLN A 610 -2.21 -7.37 -19.45
CA GLN A 610 -3.54 -7.44 -20.05
C GLN A 610 -4.38 -8.49 -19.32
N HIS A 611 -5.05 -8.08 -18.24
CA HIS A 611 -5.74 -9.01 -17.33
C HIS A 611 -6.80 -9.88 -18.01
N GLN A 612 -7.56 -9.32 -18.95
CA GLN A 612 -8.57 -10.09 -19.69
C GLN A 612 -7.92 -11.20 -20.54
N HIS A 613 -6.92 -10.85 -21.35
CA HIS A 613 -6.23 -11.83 -22.18
C HIS A 613 -5.48 -12.88 -21.34
N GLU A 614 -4.89 -12.45 -20.22
CA GLU A 614 -4.24 -13.37 -19.28
C GLU A 614 -5.23 -14.34 -18.65
N ALA A 615 -6.44 -13.89 -18.28
CA ALA A 615 -7.48 -14.76 -17.76
C ALA A 615 -7.88 -15.84 -18.78
N GLU A 616 -7.97 -15.50 -20.07
CA GLU A 616 -8.23 -16.48 -21.14
C GLU A 616 -7.12 -17.52 -21.27
N ILE A 617 -5.86 -17.10 -21.16
CA ILE A 617 -4.70 -18.00 -21.19
C ILE A 617 -4.71 -18.92 -19.96
N VAL A 618 -4.96 -18.37 -18.77
CA VAL A 618 -4.98 -19.10 -17.49
C VAL A 618 -6.09 -20.15 -17.48
N ALA A 619 -7.28 -19.81 -17.99
CA ALA A 619 -8.39 -20.75 -18.10
C ALA A 619 -8.05 -21.98 -18.98
N ARG A 620 -7.10 -21.84 -19.92
CA ARG A 620 -6.61 -22.91 -20.79
C ARG A 620 -5.28 -23.53 -20.33
N ALA A 621 -4.69 -23.05 -19.23
CA ALA A 621 -3.39 -23.52 -18.74
C ALA A 621 -3.43 -24.97 -18.22
N GLY A 622 -4.59 -25.51 -17.89
CA GLY A 622 -4.77 -26.89 -17.42
C GLY A 622 -4.96 -27.94 -18.53
N GLN A 623 -4.78 -27.55 -19.79
CA GLN A 623 -4.96 -28.43 -20.96
C GLN A 623 -3.71 -29.27 -21.26
N ASN A 624 -3.87 -30.37 -22.01
CA ASN A 624 -2.79 -31.29 -22.36
C ASN A 624 -1.57 -30.57 -22.98
N GLY A 625 -0.40 -30.76 -22.38
CA GLY A 625 0.86 -30.19 -22.84
C GLY A 625 0.97 -28.67 -22.73
N ALA A 626 0.04 -27.98 -22.07
CA ALA A 626 0.10 -26.54 -21.90
C ALA A 626 1.29 -26.12 -21.04
N VAL A 627 2.05 -25.13 -21.52
CA VAL A 627 3.16 -24.51 -20.79
C VAL A 627 2.84 -23.03 -20.61
N THR A 628 2.69 -22.61 -19.37
CA THR A 628 2.37 -21.22 -19.02
C THR A 628 3.42 -20.69 -18.07
N ILE A 629 4.05 -19.57 -18.42
CA ILE A 629 4.96 -18.82 -17.55
C ILE A 629 4.18 -17.65 -16.96
N ALA A 630 4.21 -17.50 -15.64
CA ALA A 630 3.57 -16.42 -14.92
C ALA A 630 4.62 -15.64 -14.11
N THR A 631 4.75 -14.35 -14.40
CA THR A 631 5.54 -13.45 -13.58
C THR A 631 4.77 -13.09 -12.32
N ASN A 632 5.39 -13.32 -11.17
CA ASN A 632 4.84 -13.20 -9.82
C ASN A 632 3.46 -13.85 -9.71
N MET A 633 2.42 -13.02 -9.60
CA MET A 633 1.03 -13.44 -9.43
C MET A 633 0.17 -13.11 -10.66
N ALA A 634 0.76 -13.03 -11.85
CA ALA A 634 -0.01 -12.86 -13.08
C ALA A 634 -1.05 -13.98 -13.23
N GLY A 635 -2.26 -13.63 -13.70
CA GLY A 635 -3.38 -14.56 -13.71
C GLY A 635 -4.07 -14.79 -12.35
N ARG A 636 -3.88 -13.90 -11.37
CA ARG A 636 -4.61 -13.96 -10.10
C ARG A 636 -6.13 -13.80 -10.29
N GLY A 637 -6.89 -14.39 -9.38
CA GLY A 637 -8.36 -14.38 -9.43
C GLY A 637 -8.97 -15.32 -10.48
N THR A 638 -8.18 -15.95 -11.37
CA THR A 638 -8.68 -16.92 -12.36
C THR A 638 -8.33 -18.36 -11.98
N ASP A 639 -9.30 -19.27 -12.10
CA ASP A 639 -9.14 -20.69 -11.81
C ASP A 639 -8.55 -21.47 -12.99
N ILE A 640 -7.65 -22.42 -12.70
CA ILE A 640 -7.05 -23.30 -13.71
C ILE A 640 -7.77 -24.65 -13.63
N LYS A 641 -8.74 -24.85 -14.52
CA LYS A 641 -9.47 -26.12 -14.61
C LYS A 641 -8.63 -27.14 -15.39
N LEU A 642 -8.50 -28.35 -14.85
CA LEU A 642 -7.83 -29.45 -15.53
C LEU A 642 -8.67 -29.90 -16.75
N GLY A 643 -8.01 -30.18 -17.87
CA GLY A 643 -8.63 -30.57 -19.15
C GLY A 643 -9.29 -31.96 -19.18
N GLY A 644 -9.78 -32.47 -18.05
CA GLY A 644 -10.47 -33.76 -17.93
C GLY A 644 -9.66 -34.86 -17.22
N GLU A 645 -10.24 -36.06 -17.18
CA GLU A 645 -9.70 -37.23 -16.45
C GLU A 645 -8.33 -37.70 -16.94
N GLU A 646 -7.99 -37.46 -18.21
CA GLU A 646 -6.67 -37.81 -18.76
C GLU A 646 -5.56 -37.03 -18.06
N ILE A 647 -5.77 -35.74 -17.83
CA ILE A 647 -4.80 -34.88 -17.13
C ILE A 647 -4.66 -35.29 -15.67
N LYS A 648 -5.76 -35.67 -15.01
CA LYS A 648 -5.72 -36.18 -13.64
C LYS A 648 -4.85 -37.44 -13.54
N LYS A 649 -4.97 -38.36 -14.50
CA LYS A 649 -4.13 -39.57 -14.58
C LYS A 649 -2.65 -39.28 -14.86
N LEU A 650 -2.34 -38.20 -15.58
CA LEU A 650 -0.97 -37.73 -15.80
C LEU A 650 -0.34 -37.06 -14.57
N GLY A 651 -1.07 -36.96 -13.46
CA GLY A 651 -0.60 -36.34 -12.21
C GLY A 651 -1.08 -34.90 -12.01
N GLY A 652 -1.99 -34.42 -12.85
CA GLY A 652 -2.59 -33.08 -12.74
C GLY A 652 -1.62 -31.94 -13.10
N LEU A 653 -1.93 -30.72 -12.67
CA LEU A 653 -1.11 -29.54 -12.94
C LEU A 653 0.21 -29.59 -12.16
N HIS A 654 1.33 -29.47 -12.86
CA HIS A 654 2.65 -29.31 -12.24
C HIS A 654 2.97 -27.83 -12.03
N ILE A 655 3.33 -27.45 -10.81
CA ILE A 655 3.78 -26.11 -10.45
C ILE A 655 5.30 -26.09 -10.32
N LEU A 656 5.95 -25.20 -11.06
CA LEU A 656 7.39 -24.99 -10.99
C LEU A 656 7.68 -23.55 -10.55
N GLY A 657 8.32 -23.38 -9.39
CA GLY A 657 8.85 -22.08 -8.97
C GLY A 657 10.32 -21.94 -9.39
N THR A 658 10.69 -20.87 -10.09
CA THR A 658 12.09 -20.66 -10.51
C THR A 658 12.94 -19.96 -9.45
N GLU A 659 12.30 -19.40 -8.42
CA GLU A 659 12.88 -18.69 -7.28
C GLU A 659 11.91 -18.77 -6.09
N ARG A 660 12.36 -18.35 -4.90
CA ARG A 660 11.50 -18.14 -3.73
C ARG A 660 11.18 -16.66 -3.62
N HIS A 661 9.93 -16.35 -3.36
CA HIS A 661 9.54 -14.97 -3.06
C HIS A 661 10.02 -14.58 -1.66
N GLU A 662 10.07 -13.27 -1.40
CA GLU A 662 10.39 -12.73 -0.08
C GLU A 662 9.46 -13.25 1.01
N SER A 663 8.17 -13.39 0.67
CA SER A 663 7.16 -13.96 1.54
C SER A 663 6.84 -15.40 1.17
N ARG A 664 6.76 -16.25 2.19
CA ARG A 664 6.33 -17.65 2.05
C ARG A 664 4.89 -17.75 1.57
N ARG A 665 4.07 -16.74 1.85
CA ARG A 665 2.68 -16.65 1.45
C ARG A 665 2.51 -16.72 -0.07
N ILE A 666 3.29 -15.94 -0.80
CA ILE A 666 3.28 -15.86 -2.27
C ILE A 666 3.66 -17.23 -2.87
N ASP A 667 4.65 -17.91 -2.29
CA ASP A 667 5.00 -19.28 -2.70
C ASP A 667 3.84 -20.26 -2.48
N LEU A 668 3.11 -20.16 -1.35
CA LEU A 668 1.95 -21.00 -1.06
C LEU A 668 0.80 -20.73 -2.04
N GLN A 669 0.61 -19.47 -2.44
CA GLN A 669 -0.38 -19.12 -3.45
C GLN A 669 -0.03 -19.70 -4.83
N LEU A 670 1.24 -19.68 -5.22
CA LEU A 670 1.71 -20.32 -6.45
C LEU A 670 1.45 -21.83 -6.41
N ARG A 671 1.78 -22.51 -5.30
CA ARG A 671 1.46 -23.93 -5.10
C ARG A 671 -0.05 -24.20 -5.17
N GLY A 672 -0.85 -23.33 -4.54
CA GLY A 672 -2.32 -23.36 -4.52
C GLY A 672 -3.00 -23.21 -5.89
N ARG A 673 -2.23 -22.97 -6.96
CA ARG A 673 -2.72 -23.09 -8.34
C ARG A 673 -2.99 -24.54 -8.75
N SER A 674 -2.39 -25.51 -8.06
CA SER A 674 -2.59 -26.95 -8.29
C SER A 674 -3.22 -27.64 -7.07
N GLY A 675 -3.84 -28.80 -7.32
CA GLY A 675 -4.46 -29.65 -6.30
C GLY A 675 -5.80 -29.14 -5.74
N ARG A 676 -6.57 -28.43 -6.56
CA ARG A 676 -7.85 -27.81 -6.16
C ARG A 676 -8.96 -28.84 -6.09
N GLN A 677 -9.87 -28.70 -5.11
CA GLN A 677 -11.00 -29.63 -4.90
C GLN A 677 -10.58 -31.12 -4.88
N GLY A 678 -9.39 -31.41 -4.35
CA GLY A 678 -8.87 -32.78 -4.26
C GLY A 678 -8.27 -33.35 -5.55
N ASP A 679 -8.09 -32.51 -6.58
CA ASP A 679 -7.41 -32.92 -7.80
C ASP A 679 -5.93 -33.33 -7.52
N PRO A 680 -5.37 -34.26 -8.31
CA PRO A 680 -3.94 -34.54 -8.25
C PRO A 680 -3.14 -33.34 -8.76
N GLY A 681 -1.90 -33.27 -8.34
CA GLY A 681 -1.00 -32.18 -8.70
C GLY A 681 0.36 -32.36 -8.05
N SER A 682 1.33 -31.56 -8.49
CA SER A 682 2.64 -31.53 -7.85
C SER A 682 3.22 -30.12 -7.86
N SER A 683 4.11 -29.82 -6.91
CA SER A 683 4.86 -28.56 -6.88
C SER A 683 6.34 -28.78 -6.58
N GLN A 684 7.21 -28.03 -7.24
CA GLN A 684 8.66 -28.09 -7.10
C GLN A 684 9.26 -26.69 -7.27
N PHE A 685 10.21 -26.32 -6.40
CA PHE A 685 10.96 -25.07 -6.53
C PHE A 685 12.41 -25.37 -6.92
N TYR A 686 12.98 -24.53 -7.78
CA TYR A 686 14.35 -24.58 -8.28
C TYR A 686 15.02 -23.27 -7.89
N LEU A 687 16.11 -23.30 -7.12
CA LEU A 687 16.74 -22.11 -6.53
C LEU A 687 18.23 -22.07 -6.83
N SER A 688 18.81 -20.88 -6.79
CA SER A 688 20.25 -20.67 -6.86
C SER A 688 20.76 -19.90 -5.64
N LEU A 689 22.04 -20.06 -5.30
CA LEU A 689 22.71 -19.18 -4.34
C LEU A 689 22.87 -17.75 -4.82
N GLU A 690 22.81 -17.55 -6.13
CA GLU A 690 22.87 -16.22 -6.74
C GLU A 690 21.53 -15.48 -6.67
N ASP A 691 20.44 -16.15 -6.27
CA ASP A 691 19.11 -15.52 -6.15
C ASP A 691 19.11 -14.44 -5.06
N ASP A 692 18.33 -13.37 -5.25
CA ASP A 692 18.35 -12.20 -4.37
C ASP A 692 18.00 -12.51 -2.91
N LEU A 693 17.03 -13.39 -2.68
CA LEU A 693 16.66 -13.83 -1.32
C LEU A 693 17.87 -14.43 -0.57
N MET A 694 18.70 -15.20 -1.27
CA MET A 694 19.87 -15.87 -0.69
C MET A 694 20.99 -14.87 -0.41
N ARG A 695 21.16 -13.89 -1.31
CA ARG A 695 22.15 -12.81 -1.23
C ARG A 695 21.87 -11.83 -0.10
N LEU A 696 20.61 -11.42 0.08
CA LEU A 696 20.22 -10.37 1.02
C LEU A 696 20.08 -10.85 2.47
N PHE A 697 19.68 -12.11 2.71
CA PHE A 697 19.11 -12.47 4.03
C PHE A 697 19.80 -13.54 4.87
N ASN A 698 20.60 -14.49 4.34
CA ASN A 698 21.37 -15.40 5.23
C ASN A 698 22.41 -16.33 4.58
N SER A 699 23.47 -15.77 4.00
CA SER A 699 24.55 -16.57 3.42
C SER A 699 25.39 -17.35 4.44
N GLU A 700 25.51 -16.96 5.72
CA GLU A 700 26.49 -17.62 6.61
C GLU A 700 26.14 -19.09 6.93
N ARG A 701 24.89 -19.38 7.28
CA ARG A 701 24.45 -20.77 7.56
C ARG A 701 24.36 -21.60 6.29
N VAL A 702 23.87 -21.02 5.19
CA VAL A 702 23.75 -21.76 3.93
C VAL A 702 25.13 -21.99 3.33
N ALA A 703 25.96 -20.96 3.21
CA ALA A 703 27.34 -21.08 2.74
C ALA A 703 28.16 -22.03 3.63
N SER A 704 28.04 -21.97 4.96
CA SER A 704 28.77 -22.92 5.82
C SER A 704 28.29 -24.38 5.70
N ILE A 705 27.00 -24.60 5.41
CA ILE A 705 26.49 -25.93 5.05
C ILE A 705 27.07 -26.37 3.71
N MET A 706 27.15 -25.47 2.74
CA MET A 706 27.65 -25.77 1.39
C MET A 706 29.15 -26.03 1.35
N ASP A 707 29.94 -25.19 2.03
CA ASP A 707 31.37 -25.38 2.21
C ASP A 707 31.67 -26.72 2.89
N ARG A 708 30.81 -27.15 3.83
CA ARG A 708 30.93 -28.45 4.51
C ARG A 708 30.48 -29.63 3.65
N MET A 709 29.55 -29.42 2.73
CA MET A 709 29.04 -30.44 1.81
C MET A 709 29.95 -30.64 0.59
N GLY A 710 30.81 -29.66 0.25
CA GLY A 710 31.78 -29.79 -0.84
C GLY A 710 31.14 -29.95 -2.22
N VAL A 711 29.98 -29.32 -2.44
CA VAL A 711 29.13 -29.53 -3.62
C VAL A 711 29.84 -29.05 -4.89
N GLU A 712 29.99 -29.96 -5.86
CA GLU A 712 30.60 -29.66 -7.17
C GLU A 712 29.58 -29.06 -8.15
N GLU A 713 30.07 -28.43 -9.23
CA GLU A 713 29.21 -27.95 -10.32
C GLU A 713 28.42 -29.12 -10.93
N GLY A 714 27.10 -28.95 -11.05
CA GLY A 714 26.17 -29.96 -11.56
C GLY A 714 25.45 -30.83 -10.51
N GLU A 715 25.78 -30.75 -9.21
CA GLU A 715 25.07 -31.49 -8.17
C GLU A 715 23.84 -30.73 -7.63
N VAL A 716 22.70 -31.42 -7.54
CA VAL A 716 21.46 -30.86 -6.94
C VAL A 716 21.49 -31.08 -5.43
N ILE A 717 21.30 -30.00 -4.68
CA ILE A 717 21.22 -30.09 -3.22
C ILE A 717 19.75 -30.26 -2.83
N THR A 718 19.37 -31.47 -2.45
CA THR A 718 18.06 -31.77 -1.85
C THR A 718 18.24 -32.06 -0.37
N ALA A 719 18.16 -31.03 0.47
CA ALA A 719 18.28 -31.19 1.92
C ALA A 719 17.21 -30.41 2.67
N LYS A 720 16.41 -31.11 3.49
CA LYS A 720 15.44 -30.51 4.42
C LYS A 720 16.04 -29.41 5.32
N MET A 721 17.34 -29.47 5.57
CA MET A 721 18.06 -28.43 6.32
C MET A 721 18.13 -27.11 5.55
N VAL A 722 18.38 -27.16 4.23
CA VAL A 722 18.46 -25.98 3.35
C VAL A 722 17.08 -25.36 3.17
N THR A 723 16.04 -26.14 2.89
CA THR A 723 14.64 -25.67 2.82
C THR A 723 14.22 -24.96 4.12
N ARG A 724 14.62 -25.48 5.29
CA ARG A 724 14.37 -24.83 6.59
C ARG A 724 15.14 -23.52 6.75
N ALA A 725 16.40 -23.46 6.30
CA ALA A 725 17.18 -22.23 6.35
C ALA A 725 16.54 -21.11 5.51
N ILE A 726 16.08 -21.45 4.31
CA ILE A 726 15.37 -20.54 3.41
C ILE A 726 14.05 -20.07 4.03
N SER A 727 13.25 -20.97 4.60
CA SER A 727 12.01 -20.57 5.28
C SER A 727 12.26 -19.65 6.49
N ASN A 728 13.40 -19.77 7.18
CA ASN A 728 13.77 -18.85 8.25
C ASN A 728 14.22 -17.48 7.71
N ALA A 729 14.86 -17.45 6.53
CA ALA A 729 15.20 -16.21 5.85
C ALA A 729 13.93 -15.45 5.48
N GLN A 730 12.96 -16.08 4.81
CA GLN A 730 11.66 -15.49 4.47
C GLN A 730 10.96 -14.89 5.69
N LYS A 731 10.88 -15.61 6.82
CA LYS A 731 10.29 -15.09 8.07
C LYS A 731 10.98 -13.83 8.60
N LYS A 732 12.30 -13.72 8.40
CA LYS A 732 13.07 -12.54 8.79
C LYS A 732 12.79 -11.37 7.86
N VAL A 733 12.59 -11.62 6.56
CA VAL A 733 12.15 -10.61 5.59
C VAL A 733 10.75 -10.12 5.94
N GLU A 734 9.80 -11.04 6.17
CA GLU A 734 8.42 -10.73 6.55
C GLU A 734 8.38 -9.87 7.82
N GLY A 735 9.10 -10.26 8.89
CA GLY A 735 9.15 -9.46 10.12
C GLY A 735 9.79 -8.08 9.94
N ARG A 736 10.75 -7.94 9.01
CA ARG A 736 11.34 -6.64 8.65
C ARG A 736 10.32 -5.77 7.90
N ASN A 737 9.64 -6.34 6.91
CA ASN A 737 8.63 -5.64 6.10
C ASN A 737 7.45 -5.21 6.98
N PHE A 738 7.04 -6.04 7.93
CA PHE A 738 6.07 -5.67 8.96
C PHE A 738 6.54 -4.47 9.79
N GLY A 739 7.81 -4.46 10.23
CA GLY A 739 8.39 -3.31 10.95
C GLY A 739 8.35 -2.01 10.14
N ILE A 740 8.65 -2.07 8.84
CA ILE A 740 8.57 -0.90 7.94
C ILE A 740 7.12 -0.39 7.83
N ARG A 741 6.15 -1.28 7.60
CA ARG A 741 4.73 -0.92 7.51
C ARG A 741 4.20 -0.36 8.81
N LYS A 742 4.60 -0.93 9.94
CA LYS A 742 4.22 -0.46 11.27
C LYS A 742 4.72 0.97 11.50
N HIS A 743 5.98 1.25 11.18
CA HIS A 743 6.50 2.62 11.28
C HIS A 743 5.76 3.58 10.34
N LEU A 744 5.53 3.20 9.07
CA LEU A 744 4.75 4.03 8.14
C LEU A 744 3.36 4.38 8.70
N LEU A 745 2.67 3.40 9.31
CA LEU A 745 1.38 3.61 9.97
C LEU A 745 1.49 4.53 11.18
N GLU A 746 2.52 4.39 12.02
CA GLU A 746 2.73 5.27 13.18
C GLU A 746 2.88 6.74 12.76
N TYR A 747 3.61 7.01 11.68
CA TYR A 747 3.71 8.37 11.11
C TYR A 747 2.38 8.84 10.53
N ASP A 748 1.69 8.00 9.75
CA ASP A 748 0.40 8.38 9.17
C ASP A 748 -0.71 8.50 10.21
N ASP A 749 -0.63 7.85 11.38
CA ASP A 749 -1.61 8.00 12.46
C ASP A 749 -1.59 9.43 13.02
N VAL A 750 -0.41 10.05 13.14
CA VAL A 750 -0.29 11.47 13.51
C VAL A 750 -0.91 12.35 12.42
N MET A 751 -0.59 12.07 11.16
CA MET A 751 -1.19 12.79 10.02
C MET A 751 -2.70 12.62 9.96
N ASN A 752 -3.20 11.42 10.27
CA ASN A 752 -4.61 11.09 10.16
C ASN A 752 -5.44 11.85 11.21
N GLN A 753 -4.91 12.06 12.42
CA GLN A 753 -5.57 12.91 13.42
C GLN A 753 -5.74 14.34 12.92
N GLN A 754 -4.68 14.94 12.36
CA GLN A 754 -4.74 16.28 11.79
C GLN A 754 -5.69 16.33 10.59
N ARG A 755 -5.59 15.33 9.70
CA ARG A 755 -6.44 15.17 8.52
C ARG A 755 -7.91 15.11 8.89
N GLN A 756 -8.29 14.35 9.92
CA GLN A 756 -9.68 14.26 10.37
C GLN A 756 -10.24 15.62 10.79
N VAL A 757 -9.46 16.42 11.52
CA VAL A 757 -9.86 17.78 11.91
C VAL A 757 -10.08 18.65 10.67
N ILE A 758 -9.10 18.67 9.76
CA ILE A 758 -9.16 19.48 8.53
C ILE A 758 -10.29 19.03 7.62
N TYR A 759 -10.47 17.72 7.43
CA TYR A 759 -11.52 17.19 6.56
C TYR A 759 -12.90 17.44 7.15
N ASN A 760 -13.09 17.29 8.47
CA ASN A 760 -14.34 17.63 9.12
C ASN A 760 -14.66 19.13 8.98
N LEU A 761 -13.67 20.01 9.16
CA LEU A 761 -13.85 21.45 8.95
C LEU A 761 -14.22 21.77 7.50
N ARG A 762 -13.54 21.13 6.54
CA ARG A 762 -13.81 21.27 5.11
C ARG A 762 -15.22 20.78 4.77
N ASP A 763 -15.62 19.62 5.25
CA ASP A 763 -16.92 19.01 4.95
C ASP A 763 -18.06 19.84 5.57
N LYS A 764 -17.85 20.42 6.77
CA LYS A 764 -18.74 21.44 7.35
C LYS A 764 -18.88 22.67 6.44
N ALA A 765 -17.79 23.18 5.86
CA ALA A 765 -17.87 24.31 4.92
C ALA A 765 -18.54 23.95 3.59
N LEU A 766 -18.28 22.73 3.09
CA LEU A 766 -18.77 22.24 1.81
C LEU A 766 -20.27 21.91 1.84
N LYS A 767 -20.71 21.17 2.85
CA LYS A 767 -22.09 20.67 3.02
C LYS A 767 -22.94 21.53 3.95
N GLY A 768 -22.33 22.40 4.74
CA GLY A 768 -23.00 23.26 5.70
C GLY A 768 -24.05 24.15 5.04
N VAL A 769 -25.25 24.15 5.63
CA VAL A 769 -26.37 24.97 5.18
C VAL A 769 -26.12 26.45 5.51
N ASN A 770 -25.37 26.75 6.59
CA ASN A 770 -25.06 28.10 7.03
C ASN A 770 -23.57 28.29 7.34
N THR A 771 -22.80 28.82 6.38
CA THR A 771 -21.38 29.14 6.56
C THR A 771 -21.13 30.36 7.46
N ARG A 772 -22.17 31.15 7.77
CA ARG A 772 -22.09 32.33 8.64
C ARG A 772 -21.64 31.99 10.05
N GLU A 773 -22.16 30.91 10.62
CA GLU A 773 -21.86 30.52 12.00
C GLU A 773 -20.37 30.26 12.17
N MET A 774 -19.76 29.55 11.21
CA MET A 774 -18.30 29.36 11.21
C MET A 774 -17.54 30.67 11.07
N VAL A 775 -18.04 31.64 10.29
CA VAL A 775 -17.37 32.95 10.18
C VAL A 775 -17.45 33.72 11.50
N SER A 776 -18.59 33.69 12.19
CA SER A 776 -18.70 34.26 13.54
C SER A 776 -17.77 33.57 14.54
N GLU A 777 -17.64 32.24 14.47
CA GLU A 777 -16.68 31.47 15.28
C GLU A 777 -15.24 31.90 14.98
N PHE A 778 -14.84 32.00 13.71
CA PHE A 778 -13.49 32.46 13.32
C PHE A 778 -13.19 33.90 13.76
N ILE A 779 -14.19 34.79 13.73
CA ILE A 779 -14.03 36.16 14.24
C ILE A 779 -13.77 36.11 15.76
N ALA A 780 -14.52 35.31 16.50
CA ALA A 780 -14.34 35.18 17.95
C ALA A 780 -12.97 34.58 18.29
N GLU A 781 -12.58 33.49 17.63
CA GLU A 781 -11.26 32.85 17.82
C GLU A 781 -10.11 33.81 17.48
N PHE A 782 -10.20 34.56 16.38
CA PHE A 782 -9.19 35.55 16.01
C PHE A 782 -9.04 36.66 17.06
N VAL A 783 -10.16 37.14 17.63
CA VAL A 783 -10.13 38.14 18.70
C VAL A 783 -9.49 37.55 19.96
N ASP A 784 -9.81 36.30 20.30
CA ASP A 784 -9.24 35.61 21.45
C ASP A 784 -7.72 35.43 21.32
N ASP A 785 -7.26 34.93 20.17
CA ASP A 785 -5.84 34.73 19.89
C ASP A 785 -5.05 36.04 19.94
N GLU A 786 -5.59 37.12 19.37
CA GLU A 786 -4.92 38.43 19.38
C GLU A 786 -4.81 38.99 20.81
N LEU A 787 -5.85 38.81 21.64
CA LEU A 787 -5.83 39.22 23.04
C LEU A 787 -4.87 38.36 23.88
N GLU A 788 -4.83 37.04 23.66
CA GLU A 788 -3.90 36.12 24.33
C GLU A 788 -2.44 36.40 23.98
N ASN A 789 -2.14 36.67 22.71
CA ASN A 789 -0.77 36.96 22.23
C ASN A 789 -0.16 38.21 22.87
N GLN A 790 -1.00 39.16 23.31
CA GLN A 790 -0.53 40.35 24.03
C GLN A 790 -0.01 39.99 25.43
N ASN A 791 -0.44 38.85 26.00
CA ASN A 791 0.11 38.21 27.19
C ASN A 791 0.11 39.12 28.45
N VAL A 792 -1.04 39.73 28.73
CA VAL A 792 -1.15 40.80 29.72
C VAL A 792 -2.18 40.50 30.81
N ASP A 793 -1.77 40.56 32.09
CA ASP A 793 -2.66 40.38 33.25
C ASP A 793 -3.58 41.61 33.50
N HIS A 794 -3.25 42.77 32.90
CA HIS A 794 -3.91 44.05 33.09
C HIS A 794 -4.15 44.80 31.77
N PHE A 795 -5.35 45.35 31.59
CA PHE A 795 -5.77 46.07 30.37
C PHE A 795 -4.87 47.27 30.00
N ASP A 796 -4.22 47.88 30.98
CA ASP A 796 -3.36 49.06 30.81
C ASP A 796 -2.00 48.75 30.15
N GLU A 797 -1.64 47.47 30.06
CA GLU A 797 -0.35 47.00 29.51
C GLU A 797 -0.50 46.45 28.07
N ILE A 798 -1.71 46.50 27.49
CA ILE A 798 -2.00 46.17 26.09
C ILE A 798 -1.29 47.16 25.15
N ASP A 799 -0.64 46.64 24.11
CA ASP A 799 -0.08 47.46 23.03
C ASP A 799 -1.20 47.93 22.09
N TRP A 800 -1.78 49.07 22.46
CA TRP A 800 -2.89 49.72 21.75
C TRP A 800 -2.58 50.05 20.30
N ASP A 801 -1.35 50.44 19.98
CA ASP A 801 -0.98 50.84 18.62
C ASP A 801 -0.97 49.60 17.71
N THR A 802 -0.38 48.50 18.19
CA THR A 802 -0.38 47.22 17.48
C THR A 802 -1.80 46.66 17.35
N LEU A 803 -2.59 46.61 18.43
CA LEU A 803 -3.95 46.10 18.39
C LEU A 803 -4.85 46.91 17.45
N LYS A 804 -4.74 48.24 17.48
CA LYS A 804 -5.47 49.13 16.56
C LYS A 804 -5.07 48.88 15.11
N GLN A 805 -3.80 48.67 14.83
CA GLN A 805 -3.33 48.35 13.49
C GLN A 805 -3.84 46.97 13.01
N THR A 806 -3.78 45.95 13.87
CA THR A 806 -4.22 44.59 13.55
C THR A 806 -5.72 44.55 13.28
N THR A 807 -6.53 45.10 14.18
CA THR A 807 -8.00 45.15 14.06
C THR A 807 -8.46 45.97 12.85
N ALA A 808 -7.80 47.09 12.55
CA ALA A 808 -8.10 47.89 11.36
C ALA A 808 -7.72 47.19 10.05
N SER A 809 -6.62 46.43 10.02
CA SER A 809 -6.16 45.76 8.80
C SER A 809 -6.90 44.47 8.49
N HIS A 810 -7.24 43.66 9.51
CA HIS A 810 -7.85 42.35 9.33
C HIS A 810 -9.39 42.38 9.43
N MET A 811 -9.94 43.18 10.36
CA MET A 811 -11.40 43.24 10.62
C MET A 811 -12.05 44.54 10.12
N LEU A 812 -11.27 45.53 9.66
CA LEU A 812 -11.72 46.89 9.35
C LEU A 812 -12.41 47.60 10.53
N VAL A 813 -12.03 47.24 11.75
CA VAL A 813 -12.53 47.89 12.97
C VAL A 813 -11.54 48.99 13.37
N ASP A 814 -12.01 50.23 13.44
CA ASP A 814 -11.21 51.35 13.96
C ASP A 814 -11.45 51.52 15.46
N LEU A 815 -10.43 51.21 16.26
CA LEU A 815 -10.49 51.31 17.70
C LEU A 815 -10.18 52.74 18.17
N GLU A 816 -11.12 53.32 18.91
CA GLU A 816 -10.95 54.60 19.60
C GLU A 816 -11.12 54.39 21.10
N MET A 817 -10.05 54.62 21.86
CA MET A 817 -10.04 54.47 23.32
C MET A 817 -11.12 55.32 24.00
N GLU A 818 -11.32 56.55 23.52
CA GLU A 818 -12.35 57.46 24.02
C GLU A 818 -13.77 56.89 23.89
N ARG A 819 -14.06 56.12 22.82
CA ARG A 819 -15.36 55.46 22.62
C ARG A 819 -15.55 54.31 23.59
N ILE A 820 -14.52 53.48 23.79
CA ILE A 820 -14.56 52.32 24.68
C ILE A 820 -14.74 52.80 26.14
N GLN A 821 -13.96 53.80 26.56
CA GLN A 821 -14.07 54.42 27.88
C GLN A 821 -15.42 55.08 28.11
N SER A 822 -16.05 55.65 27.07
CA SER A 822 -17.40 56.23 27.18
C SER A 822 -18.53 55.19 27.34
N LEU A 823 -18.29 53.96 26.88
CA LEU A 823 -19.27 52.86 26.91
C LEU A 823 -19.24 52.09 28.25
N TYR A 824 -18.05 51.83 28.77
CA TYR A 824 -17.86 51.00 29.97
C TYR A 824 -17.43 51.79 31.22
N GLY A 825 -16.86 53.00 31.06
CA GLY A 825 -16.24 53.77 32.16
C GLY A 825 -14.75 53.44 32.33
N GLU A 826 -13.90 54.44 32.63
CA GLU A 826 -12.43 54.29 32.67
C GLU A 826 -11.92 53.17 33.60
N ASP A 827 -12.60 52.90 34.72
CA ASP A 827 -12.17 51.94 35.74
C ASP A 827 -12.88 50.56 35.68
N GLU A 828 -13.78 50.33 34.70
CA GLU A 828 -14.61 49.12 34.59
C GLU A 828 -14.34 48.29 33.32
N ILE A 829 -13.33 48.62 32.53
CA ILE A 829 -12.96 47.84 31.34
C ILE A 829 -12.27 46.55 31.79
N THR A 830 -12.89 45.42 31.48
CA THR A 830 -12.38 44.07 31.76
C THR A 830 -12.01 43.39 30.45
N HIS A 831 -11.19 42.35 30.55
CA HIS A 831 -10.84 41.54 29.38
C HIS A 831 -12.09 41.02 28.65
N ASP A 832 -13.06 40.48 29.39
CA ASP A 832 -14.29 39.91 28.82
C ASP A 832 -15.18 40.96 28.14
N ASN A 833 -15.38 42.14 28.75
CA ASN A 833 -16.24 43.16 28.16
C ASN A 833 -15.61 43.82 26.92
N PHE A 834 -14.28 43.89 26.88
CA PHE A 834 -13.54 44.38 25.73
C PHE A 834 -13.53 43.36 24.58
N ARG A 835 -13.34 42.07 24.90
CA ARG A 835 -13.51 40.96 23.96
C ARG A 835 -14.89 41.00 23.28
N ASP A 836 -15.96 41.08 24.07
CA ASP A 836 -17.33 41.13 23.55
C ASP A 836 -17.57 42.38 22.69
N TYR A 837 -16.97 43.52 23.06
CA TYR A 837 -17.02 44.75 22.26
C TYR A 837 -16.35 44.56 20.89
N LEU A 838 -15.14 43.99 20.84
CA LEU A 838 -14.40 43.73 19.61
C LEU A 838 -15.17 42.80 18.67
N ILE A 839 -15.70 41.69 19.20
CA ILE A 839 -16.52 40.75 18.45
C ILE A 839 -17.75 41.47 17.88
N ALA A 840 -18.46 42.26 18.70
CA ALA A 840 -19.65 42.99 18.24
C ALA A 840 -19.34 44.03 17.14
N GLN A 841 -18.20 44.72 17.22
CA GLN A 841 -17.78 45.64 16.15
C GLN A 841 -17.44 44.89 14.86
N ALA A 842 -16.68 43.79 14.95
CA ALA A 842 -16.32 42.96 13.80
C ALA A 842 -17.58 42.36 13.14
N GLU A 843 -18.52 41.84 13.93
CA GLU A 843 -19.80 41.35 13.44
C GLU A 843 -20.65 42.45 12.80
N SER A 844 -20.62 43.69 13.33
CA SER A 844 -21.31 44.82 12.71
C SER A 844 -20.77 45.11 11.31
N VAL A 845 -19.45 45.15 11.15
CA VAL A 845 -18.79 45.34 9.84
C VAL A 845 -19.15 44.20 8.89
N TYR A 846 -19.20 42.97 9.40
CA TYR A 846 -19.60 41.80 8.62
C TYR A 846 -21.05 41.89 8.14
N ASN A 847 -21.98 42.23 9.04
CA ASN A 847 -23.40 42.39 8.75
C ASN A 847 -23.66 43.48 7.71
N GLU A 848 -22.90 44.59 7.75
CA GLU A 848 -22.97 45.63 6.72
C GLU A 848 -22.57 45.07 5.35
N ARG A 849 -21.49 44.30 5.26
CA ARG A 849 -21.05 43.65 4.02
C ARG A 849 -22.08 42.64 3.50
N GLU A 850 -22.64 41.82 4.38
CA GLU A 850 -23.70 40.87 4.04
C GLU A 850 -24.94 41.58 3.49
N SER A 851 -25.31 42.75 4.05
CA SER A 851 -26.48 43.51 3.59
C SER A 851 -26.38 44.05 2.15
N ILE A 852 -25.17 44.14 1.60
CA ILE A 852 -24.90 44.69 0.25
C ILE A 852 -25.00 43.58 -0.82
N LEU A 853 -24.88 42.32 -0.43
CA LEU A 853 -24.85 41.16 -1.33
C LEU A 853 -26.12 40.30 -1.17
N PRO A 854 -26.60 39.64 -2.24
CA PRO A 854 -27.59 38.59 -2.10
C PRO A 854 -27.04 37.45 -1.21
N GLU A 855 -27.89 36.91 -0.33
CA GLU A 855 -27.51 35.89 0.66
C GLU A 855 -26.81 34.67 0.01
N GLU A 856 -27.34 34.16 -1.09
CA GLU A 856 -26.76 33.01 -1.81
C GLU A 856 -25.33 33.29 -2.33
N ILE A 857 -25.07 34.52 -2.78
CA ILE A 857 -23.74 34.94 -3.25
C ILE A 857 -22.78 35.08 -2.07
N MET A 858 -23.24 35.66 -0.96
CA MET A 858 -22.42 35.83 0.25
C MET A 858 -22.02 34.47 0.85
N ARG A 859 -22.98 33.54 1.01
CA ARG A 859 -22.72 32.17 1.48
C ARG A 859 -21.77 31.42 0.53
N GLY A 860 -21.95 31.56 -0.79
CA GLY A 860 -21.04 30.98 -1.78
C GLY A 860 -19.62 31.57 -1.70
N PHE A 861 -19.50 32.88 -1.47
CA PHE A 861 -18.22 33.56 -1.30
C PHE A 861 -17.51 33.13 -0.01
N GLU A 862 -18.21 33.05 1.11
CA GLU A 862 -17.68 32.52 2.37
C GLU A 862 -17.13 31.11 2.19
N ARG A 863 -17.94 30.22 1.60
CA ARG A 863 -17.50 28.85 1.31
C ARG A 863 -16.22 28.83 0.49
N PHE A 864 -16.16 29.63 -0.58
CA PHE A 864 -14.96 29.72 -1.42
C PHE A 864 -13.74 30.20 -0.64
N VAL A 865 -13.87 31.26 0.17
CA VAL A 865 -12.77 31.80 0.97
C VAL A 865 -12.30 30.78 2.00
N ILE A 866 -13.22 30.17 2.75
CA ILE A 866 -12.90 29.18 3.78
C ILE A 866 -12.17 27.97 3.16
N LEU A 867 -12.75 27.36 2.12
CA LEU A 867 -12.15 26.18 1.48
C LEU A 867 -10.78 26.51 0.88
N ARG A 868 -10.64 27.67 0.22
CA ARG A 868 -9.38 28.08 -0.39
C ARG A 868 -8.30 28.32 0.66
N THR A 869 -8.61 29.02 1.74
CA THR A 869 -7.65 29.29 2.81
C THR A 869 -7.23 27.98 3.49
N ILE A 870 -8.17 27.09 3.80
CA ILE A 870 -7.86 25.75 4.34
C ILE A 870 -6.95 25.00 3.38
N ASP A 871 -7.26 24.98 2.07
CA ASP A 871 -6.47 24.25 1.07
C ASP A 871 -5.06 24.82 0.90
N GLU A 872 -4.90 26.14 0.91
CA GLU A 872 -3.57 26.77 0.80
C GLU A 872 -2.72 26.44 2.04
N GLN A 873 -3.25 26.67 3.25
CA GLN A 873 -2.53 26.41 4.49
C GLN A 873 -2.24 24.91 4.70
N TRP A 874 -3.19 24.03 4.37
CA TRP A 874 -3.01 22.60 4.48
C TRP A 874 -1.96 22.07 3.50
N LYS A 875 -1.88 22.60 2.28
CA LYS A 875 -0.83 22.24 1.32
C LYS A 875 0.55 22.67 1.80
N ASP A 876 0.66 23.88 2.33
CA ASP A 876 1.93 24.39 2.86
C ASP A 876 2.38 23.56 4.07
N HIS A 877 1.43 23.18 4.94
CA HIS A 877 1.68 22.27 6.06
C HIS A 877 2.14 20.88 5.60
N LEU A 878 1.45 20.28 4.62
CA LEU A 878 1.87 19.00 4.03
C LEU A 878 3.27 19.09 3.42
N TYR A 879 3.60 20.18 2.72
CA TYR A 879 4.93 20.40 2.17
C TYR A 879 5.99 20.54 3.28
N GLY A 880 5.69 21.29 4.34
CA GLY A 880 6.58 21.42 5.49
C GLY A 880 6.79 20.12 6.28
N MET A 881 5.83 19.18 6.22
CA MET A 881 5.95 17.86 6.83
C MET A 881 6.66 16.83 5.95
N ASP A 882 6.63 17.01 4.63
CA ASP A 882 7.37 16.17 3.68
C ASP A 882 8.89 16.47 3.72
N GLN A 883 9.29 17.69 4.11
CA GLN A 883 10.69 18.10 4.35
C GLN A 883 11.23 17.65 5.71
#